data_AF-A0A1V5Q647-F1
#
_entry.id   AF-A0A1V5Q647-F1
#
_cell.length_a   1.000
_cell.length_b   1.000
_cell.length_c   1.000
_cell.angle_alpha   90.00
_cell.angle_beta   90.00
_cell.angle_gamma   90.00
#
_symmetry.space_group_name_H-M   'P 1'
#
loop_
_entity.id
_entity.type
_entity.pdbx_description
1 polymer ?
#
loop_
_entity_poly.entity_id
_entity_poly.type
_entity_poly.pdbx_seq_one_letter_code
_entity_poly.pdbx_strand_id
1 'polypeptide(L)'
;MPDSAPARDVPNRAPCSVAAVGFGLTAICVADSRGWVERDAARERVVRTLKFLHDQVEGEKGFFYHFVDMRTGKRARKSELSSIDTALGLAGVLTCKQYFNDPEIASLADALYARVDWAWMMNNGDTLSMGWTPESGFLAARWSAYCEHMILYLLAIGSPTHPIPPESWHAWRRDAITFNGMTYIQGVPLFLHQYSHIWVDFRGLRDAYADYFRNSALATMAHREFCLGLQDRFPQYTENLWGVTASKGAKGYMVWGGPPEAKKHPMDGTIVPCAAGGSVAFAPDLTIPVLREIYEHHRAKAWGRFGFYDAFNPASGWSAYAYLGIDVGPTMLMIENHRTGRVWEWFMDEPAIAEAMRRTGFKRTGGRLQNADIEYLRKLTRETWDCIAHFVHPETGLPYDSSARQEFTSVSNIGLYLAALAVARDMGFIPGAEALRRADKVLASIEKFPAWRGFCQCWHSVENLAPSPHDTWVSAVDSGNFAMGLTVAAQAFPELAERARRLRDAMDWAALYDTRTKQFYGGYDMKKQGVNPDWHIDMLGTDSRAAAFMAIASGRVGAESWEAMSRGVEERYHVKYLLPGWVGGGLFMQYLTGIFLGERHSLAGRSAANFAYANMRHADEKALPAWGWSSCADPDGGYIGWGKLRDEVVTPHASVLAIEDFPEEVLQNLYELQRLGARVPWKEAGRDRAFGFRDSIRLTDRKVSAEYLVLDQAMLFLSLANFLEDGVVRRYFHADESVQAAVTAIPELAEPEGGPRVSICEPGLGAVSAAARGDRQLVVSKLKQPVTVDGDLADWPGGVVAALRYPEHSEIGIPLTGTNFGGTFRFGWDADNLYIGTEVEDDDLVCSRPPQTMYEDDLIELFFDPMNDGFIWGNQADVQMGLSPAGPARKPQVYAWFQNKVPSGVEVAARTDDSGPRARYAIEARIPWSALGLESMSAGREIAVSFAIHTVNKARDASAKINWSYREDAEGIHLGRFTLVE
;
A
#
# COMPACT_ATOMS: atom_id res chain seq x y z
N MET A 1 -24.53 11.11 -30.59
CA MET A 1 -23.19 11.63 -30.95
C MET A 1 -22.44 10.50 -31.63
N PRO A 2 -21.80 10.70 -32.79
CA PRO A 2 -21.03 9.62 -33.42
C PRO A 2 -19.90 9.19 -32.49
N ASP A 3 -19.62 7.89 -32.47
CA ASP A 3 -18.57 7.25 -31.67
C ASP A 3 -17.18 7.84 -31.97
N SER A 4 -16.89 7.98 -33.26
CA SER A 4 -15.66 8.59 -33.75
C SER A 4 -15.92 9.64 -34.81
N ALA A 5 -15.05 10.64 -34.94
CA ALA A 5 -15.09 11.63 -36.01
C ALA A 5 -13.71 11.78 -36.67
N PRO A 6 -13.64 11.81 -38.02
CA PRO A 6 -12.39 12.09 -38.72
C PRO A 6 -11.95 13.55 -38.52
N ALA A 7 -10.65 13.80 -38.51
CA ALA A 7 -10.09 15.16 -38.46
C ALA A 7 -10.30 15.96 -39.75
N ARG A 8 -10.56 15.26 -40.87
CA ARG A 8 -10.81 15.84 -42.19
C ARG A 8 -12.31 15.91 -42.47
N ASP A 9 -12.72 16.86 -43.31
CA ASP A 9 -14.12 17.05 -43.70
C ASP A 9 -14.58 15.96 -44.69
N VAL A 10 -14.71 14.73 -44.17
CA VAL A 10 -15.22 13.56 -44.88
C VAL A 10 -16.47 13.06 -44.17
N PRO A 11 -17.45 12.48 -44.89
CA PRO A 11 -18.68 11.98 -44.28
C PRO A 11 -18.39 10.98 -43.16
N ASN A 12 -18.83 11.31 -41.94
CA ASN A 12 -18.66 10.44 -40.79
C ASN A 12 -19.64 9.25 -40.90
N ARG A 13 -19.09 8.03 -40.93
CA ARG A 13 -19.85 6.77 -41.00
C ARG A 13 -19.84 5.98 -39.69
N ALA A 14 -19.31 6.55 -38.62
CA ALA A 14 -19.32 5.91 -37.31
C ALA A 14 -20.77 5.82 -36.77
N PRO A 15 -21.14 4.70 -36.11
CA PRO A 15 -22.40 4.62 -35.37
C PRO A 15 -22.39 5.63 -34.20
N CYS A 16 -23.54 5.81 -33.56
CA CYS A 16 -23.66 6.56 -32.32
C CYS A 16 -23.29 5.66 -31.14
N SER A 17 -22.40 6.12 -30.25
CA SER A 17 -22.15 5.49 -28.94
C SER A 17 -23.02 6.15 -27.87
N VAL A 18 -23.61 5.36 -26.98
CA VAL A 18 -24.43 5.87 -25.86
C VAL A 18 -23.54 6.45 -24.76
N ALA A 19 -22.38 5.86 -24.47
CA ALA A 19 -21.39 6.45 -23.57
C ALA A 19 -20.93 7.84 -24.05
N ALA A 20 -20.61 7.98 -25.34
CA ALA A 20 -20.23 9.27 -25.93
C ALA A 20 -21.35 10.33 -25.80
N VAL A 21 -22.62 9.92 -25.84
CA VAL A 21 -23.75 10.83 -25.60
C VAL A 21 -23.77 11.31 -24.15
N GLY A 22 -23.48 10.46 -23.17
CA GLY A 22 -23.38 10.86 -21.75
C GLY A 22 -22.31 11.93 -21.52
N PHE A 23 -21.10 11.71 -22.05
CA PHE A 23 -20.04 12.72 -22.02
C PHE A 23 -20.46 14.02 -22.74
N GLY A 24 -21.07 13.91 -23.91
CA GLY A 24 -21.51 15.05 -24.71
C GLY A 24 -22.61 15.89 -24.04
N LEU A 25 -23.59 15.26 -23.39
CA LEU A 25 -24.64 15.93 -22.63
C LEU A 25 -24.04 16.77 -21.48
N THR A 26 -23.11 16.17 -20.75
CA THR A 26 -22.37 16.87 -19.68
C THR A 26 -21.53 18.02 -20.25
N ALA A 27 -20.88 17.82 -21.39
CA ALA A 27 -20.10 18.87 -22.05
C ALA A 27 -20.97 20.06 -22.50
N ILE A 28 -22.24 19.85 -22.85
CA ILE A 28 -23.19 20.95 -23.13
C ILE A 28 -23.45 21.77 -21.86
N CYS A 29 -23.58 21.12 -20.69
CA CYS A 29 -23.73 21.81 -19.41
C CYS A 29 -22.51 22.67 -19.10
N VAL A 30 -21.31 22.14 -19.32
CA VAL A 30 -20.06 22.91 -19.19
C VAL A 30 -20.03 24.09 -20.16
N ALA A 31 -20.34 23.87 -21.43
CA ALA A 31 -20.33 24.91 -22.47
C ALA A 31 -21.29 26.06 -22.14
N ASP A 32 -22.49 25.77 -21.66
CA ASP A 32 -23.45 26.76 -21.18
C ASP A 32 -22.93 27.49 -19.93
N SER A 33 -22.43 26.76 -18.94
CA SER A 33 -21.89 27.34 -17.69
C SER A 33 -20.69 28.26 -17.91
N ARG A 34 -19.97 28.06 -19.02
CA ARG A 34 -18.81 28.83 -19.48
C ARG A 34 -19.19 29.94 -20.47
N GLY A 35 -20.45 30.03 -20.90
CA GLY A 35 -20.92 30.99 -21.90
C GLY A 35 -20.42 30.73 -23.33
N TRP A 36 -20.06 29.49 -23.67
CA TRP A 36 -19.63 29.10 -25.03
C TRP A 36 -20.81 28.86 -25.98
N VAL A 37 -21.98 28.55 -25.41
CA VAL A 37 -23.24 28.38 -26.12
C VAL A 37 -24.32 29.11 -25.32
N GLU A 38 -25.25 29.76 -26.01
CA GLU A 38 -26.40 30.41 -25.38
C GLU A 38 -27.29 29.38 -24.65
N ARG A 39 -27.79 29.75 -23.47
CA ARG A 39 -28.58 28.88 -22.58
C ARG A 39 -29.74 28.18 -23.28
N ASP A 40 -30.52 28.92 -24.07
CA ASP A 40 -31.68 28.36 -24.80
C ASP A 40 -31.25 27.36 -25.87
N ALA A 41 -30.14 27.64 -26.58
CA ALA A 41 -29.60 26.72 -27.57
C ALA A 41 -29.00 25.46 -26.94
N ALA A 42 -28.38 25.59 -25.76
CA ALA A 42 -27.90 24.46 -24.97
C ALA A 42 -29.08 23.59 -24.50
N ARG A 43 -30.10 24.21 -23.90
CA ARG A 43 -31.35 23.55 -23.48
C ARG A 43 -32.02 22.82 -24.64
N GLU A 44 -32.19 23.46 -25.80
CA GLU A 44 -32.84 22.86 -26.97
C GLU A 44 -32.09 21.61 -27.44
N ARG A 45 -30.76 21.64 -27.46
CA ARG A 45 -29.94 20.47 -27.81
C ARG A 45 -30.15 19.32 -26.83
N VAL A 46 -30.15 19.60 -25.53
CA VAL A 46 -30.40 18.59 -24.49
C VAL A 46 -31.79 17.99 -24.64
N VAL A 47 -32.85 18.80 -24.69
CA VAL A 47 -34.23 18.32 -24.85
C VAL A 47 -34.38 17.46 -26.10
N ARG A 48 -33.80 17.88 -27.23
CA ARG A 48 -33.83 17.10 -28.47
C ARG A 48 -33.16 15.74 -28.31
N THR A 49 -31.99 15.69 -27.66
CA THR A 49 -31.26 14.45 -27.42
C THR A 49 -32.02 13.53 -26.46
N LEU A 50 -32.57 14.06 -25.36
CA LEU A 50 -33.33 13.28 -24.39
C LEU A 50 -34.62 12.71 -24.98
N LYS A 51 -35.37 13.50 -25.77
CA LYS A 51 -36.55 13.01 -26.50
C LYS A 51 -36.19 11.89 -27.46
N PHE A 52 -35.09 12.03 -28.19
CA PHE A 52 -34.65 10.97 -29.11
C PHE A 52 -34.27 9.67 -28.36
N LEU A 53 -33.51 9.77 -27.26
CA LEU A 53 -33.19 8.63 -26.39
C LEU A 53 -34.44 7.99 -25.78
N HIS A 54 -35.43 8.80 -25.41
CA HIS A 54 -36.66 8.35 -24.80
C HIS A 54 -37.57 7.63 -25.80
N ASP A 55 -37.81 8.25 -26.97
CA ASP A 55 -38.87 7.86 -27.91
C ASP A 55 -38.40 6.92 -29.05
N GLN A 56 -37.14 7.03 -29.48
CA GLN A 56 -36.69 6.45 -30.77
C GLN A 56 -35.56 5.44 -30.65
N VAL A 57 -34.71 5.53 -29.61
CA VAL A 57 -33.56 4.64 -29.48
C VAL A 57 -34.00 3.25 -29.02
N GLU A 58 -33.64 2.24 -29.80
CA GLU A 58 -33.92 0.83 -29.51
C GLU A 58 -33.16 0.37 -28.25
N GLY A 59 -33.82 -0.48 -27.47
CA GLY A 59 -33.31 -1.04 -26.24
C GLY A 59 -34.25 -2.13 -25.70
N GLU A 60 -33.83 -2.82 -24.66
CA GLU A 60 -34.63 -3.85 -23.97
C GLU A 60 -34.50 -3.59 -22.46
N LYS A 61 -35.60 -3.68 -21.72
CA LYS A 61 -35.62 -3.47 -20.26
C LYS A 61 -34.98 -2.14 -19.82
N GLY A 62 -35.12 -1.12 -20.66
CA GLY A 62 -34.56 0.22 -20.46
C GLY A 62 -33.08 0.37 -20.80
N PHE A 63 -32.33 -0.72 -21.02
CA PHE A 63 -30.93 -0.67 -21.44
C PHE A 63 -30.80 -0.32 -22.92
N PHE A 64 -29.73 0.37 -23.26
CA PHE A 64 -29.40 0.74 -24.62
C PHE A 64 -28.32 -0.16 -25.22
N TYR A 65 -28.38 -0.33 -26.55
CA TYR A 65 -27.29 -0.93 -27.30
C TYR A 65 -26.05 -0.04 -27.28
N HIS A 66 -24.87 -0.65 -27.18
CA HIS A 66 -23.57 0.05 -27.23
C HIS A 66 -23.51 0.99 -28.45
N PHE A 67 -23.90 0.48 -29.62
CA PHE A 67 -23.97 1.24 -30.85
C PHE A 67 -25.38 1.28 -31.44
N VAL A 68 -25.83 2.49 -31.80
CA VAL A 68 -27.09 2.72 -32.51
C VAL A 68 -26.87 3.58 -33.75
N ASP A 69 -27.77 3.47 -34.72
CA ASP A 69 -27.78 4.35 -35.88
C ASP A 69 -28.23 5.76 -35.46
N MET A 70 -27.43 6.77 -35.80
CA MET A 70 -27.62 8.14 -35.33
C MET A 70 -28.89 8.81 -35.88
N ARG A 71 -29.50 8.27 -36.93
CA ARG A 71 -30.70 8.85 -37.55
C ARG A 71 -31.97 8.14 -37.12
N THR A 72 -31.90 6.82 -36.97
CA THR A 72 -33.07 5.96 -36.75
C THR A 72 -33.18 5.45 -35.32
N GLY A 73 -32.11 5.53 -34.51
CA GLY A 73 -32.09 5.01 -33.15
C GLY A 73 -31.97 3.48 -33.06
N LYS A 74 -31.91 2.78 -34.20
CA LYS A 74 -31.88 1.31 -34.25
C LYS A 74 -30.52 0.74 -33.89
N ARG A 75 -30.50 -0.49 -33.37
CA ARG A 75 -29.27 -1.24 -33.07
C ARG A 75 -28.33 -1.29 -34.29
N ALA A 76 -27.06 -0.93 -34.07
CA ALA A 76 -26.03 -0.96 -35.10
C ALA A 76 -24.99 -2.05 -34.83
N ARG A 77 -24.33 -2.54 -35.89
CA ARG A 77 -23.20 -3.50 -35.83
C ARG A 77 -23.46 -4.80 -35.02
N LYS A 78 -24.72 -5.17 -34.81
CA LYS A 78 -25.10 -6.28 -33.91
C LYS A 78 -24.51 -6.12 -32.50
N SER A 79 -24.31 -4.89 -32.03
CA SER A 79 -23.75 -4.65 -30.71
C SER A 79 -24.66 -5.19 -29.61
N GLU A 80 -24.09 -5.50 -28.45
CA GLU A 80 -24.81 -5.84 -27.23
C GLU A 80 -25.58 -4.65 -26.66
N LEU A 81 -26.61 -4.93 -25.88
CA LEU A 81 -27.03 -4.02 -24.81
C LEU A 81 -25.86 -3.91 -23.85
N SER A 82 -25.38 -2.70 -23.62
CA SER A 82 -24.22 -2.46 -22.76
C SER A 82 -24.70 -1.83 -21.47
N SER A 83 -24.46 -2.53 -20.35
CA SER A 83 -24.81 -2.03 -19.03
C SER A 83 -23.98 -0.78 -18.67
N ILE A 84 -22.69 -0.77 -19.01
CA ILE A 84 -21.81 0.37 -18.75
C ILE A 84 -22.12 1.57 -19.65
N ASP A 85 -22.35 1.39 -20.96
CA ASP A 85 -22.70 2.52 -21.83
C ASP A 85 -24.03 3.15 -21.44
N THR A 86 -25.00 2.33 -21.01
CA THR A 86 -26.26 2.82 -20.47
C THR A 86 -26.02 3.66 -19.21
N ALA A 87 -25.18 3.20 -18.28
CA ALA A 87 -24.85 3.95 -17.07
C ALA A 87 -24.13 5.27 -17.36
N LEU A 88 -23.13 5.27 -18.25
CA LEU A 88 -22.41 6.49 -18.66
C LEU A 88 -23.34 7.47 -19.40
N GLY A 89 -24.25 6.95 -20.24
CA GLY A 89 -25.31 7.73 -20.87
C GLY A 89 -26.22 8.41 -19.84
N LEU A 90 -26.72 7.63 -18.88
CA LEU A 90 -27.55 8.13 -17.78
C LEU A 90 -26.83 9.14 -16.90
N ALA A 91 -25.52 9.01 -16.70
CA ALA A 91 -24.75 9.97 -15.93
C ALA A 91 -24.84 11.39 -16.53
N GLY A 92 -24.72 11.50 -17.85
CA GLY A 92 -24.93 12.77 -18.55
C GLY A 92 -26.39 13.26 -18.54
N VAL A 93 -27.35 12.34 -18.62
CA VAL A 93 -28.79 12.66 -18.53
C VAL A 93 -29.14 13.27 -17.17
N LEU A 94 -28.72 12.63 -16.09
CA LEU A 94 -28.96 13.07 -14.71
C LEU A 94 -28.20 14.35 -14.39
N THR A 95 -26.97 14.51 -14.92
CA THR A 95 -26.25 15.79 -14.83
C THR A 95 -27.03 16.93 -15.48
N CYS A 96 -27.63 16.71 -16.66
CA CYS A 96 -28.47 17.72 -17.32
C CYS A 96 -29.71 18.07 -16.48
N LYS A 97 -30.35 17.08 -15.86
CA LYS A 97 -31.49 17.32 -14.95
C LYS A 97 -31.10 18.28 -13.83
N GLN A 98 -30.01 17.99 -13.12
CA GLN A 98 -29.57 18.80 -11.99
C GLN A 98 -29.07 20.19 -12.42
N TYR A 99 -28.30 20.26 -13.51
CA TYR A 99 -27.75 21.52 -14.01
C TYR A 99 -28.80 22.49 -14.60
N PHE A 100 -29.71 21.99 -15.43
CA PHE A 100 -30.68 22.85 -16.09
C PHE A 100 -31.83 23.28 -15.16
N ASN A 101 -32.16 22.45 -14.16
CA ASN A 101 -33.33 22.59 -13.30
C ASN A 101 -34.61 22.93 -14.11
N ASP A 102 -34.75 22.24 -15.26
CA ASP A 102 -35.82 22.46 -16.22
C ASP A 102 -36.86 21.32 -16.12
N PRO A 103 -38.16 21.60 -16.01
CA PRO A 103 -39.18 20.57 -15.80
C PRO A 103 -39.27 19.52 -16.92
N GLU A 104 -39.03 19.92 -18.17
CA GLU A 104 -39.09 19.01 -19.33
C GLU A 104 -37.87 18.08 -19.36
N ILE A 105 -36.68 18.64 -19.11
CA ILE A 105 -35.43 17.86 -18.97
C ILE A 105 -35.54 16.90 -17.79
N ALA A 106 -36.02 17.36 -16.64
CA ALA A 106 -36.19 16.54 -15.44
C ALA A 106 -37.16 15.37 -15.70
N SER A 107 -38.33 15.64 -16.31
CA SER A 107 -39.29 14.58 -16.62
C SER A 107 -38.75 13.53 -17.58
N LEU A 108 -38.00 13.93 -18.61
CA LEU A 108 -37.37 12.98 -19.55
C LEU A 108 -36.25 12.19 -18.89
N ALA A 109 -35.42 12.85 -18.06
CA ALA A 109 -34.32 12.22 -17.35
C ALA A 109 -34.83 11.17 -16.35
N ASP A 110 -35.85 11.50 -15.56
CA ASP A 110 -36.46 10.60 -14.59
C ASP A 110 -37.10 9.39 -15.31
N ALA A 111 -37.80 9.61 -16.42
CA ALA A 111 -38.38 8.51 -17.21
C ALA A 111 -37.32 7.58 -17.80
N LEU A 112 -36.21 8.14 -18.30
CA LEU A 112 -35.08 7.39 -18.84
C LEU A 112 -34.36 6.56 -17.77
N TYR A 113 -34.19 7.10 -16.56
CA TYR A 113 -33.54 6.38 -15.47
C TYR A 113 -34.46 5.33 -14.84
N ALA A 114 -35.72 5.69 -14.57
CA ALA A 114 -36.70 4.82 -13.94
C ALA A 114 -37.05 3.56 -14.76
N ARG A 115 -36.88 3.60 -16.09
CA ARG A 115 -37.19 2.44 -16.96
C ARG A 115 -36.10 1.36 -16.99
N VAL A 116 -34.91 1.61 -16.43
CA VAL A 116 -33.79 0.67 -16.48
C VAL A 116 -33.95 -0.40 -15.40
N ASP A 117 -34.11 -1.66 -15.83
CA ASP A 117 -34.30 -2.80 -14.94
C ASP A 117 -32.95 -3.40 -14.50
N TRP A 118 -32.28 -2.76 -13.53
CA TRP A 118 -30.96 -3.21 -13.08
C TRP A 118 -30.95 -4.62 -12.50
N ALA A 119 -32.04 -5.01 -11.82
CA ALA A 119 -32.23 -6.36 -11.31
C ALA A 119 -32.26 -7.41 -12.43
N TRP A 120 -32.90 -7.12 -13.57
CA TRP A 120 -32.83 -7.99 -14.74
C TRP A 120 -31.39 -8.17 -15.25
N MET A 121 -30.59 -7.10 -15.29
CA MET A 121 -29.20 -7.16 -15.75
C MET A 121 -28.25 -7.92 -14.81
N MET A 122 -28.66 -8.18 -13.55
CA MET A 122 -27.93 -9.10 -12.67
C MET A 122 -27.97 -10.53 -13.17
N ASN A 123 -28.99 -10.92 -13.94
CA ASN A 123 -29.17 -12.28 -14.43
C ASN A 123 -28.97 -13.34 -13.31
N ASN A 124 -29.62 -13.12 -12.15
CA ASN A 124 -29.57 -13.97 -10.95
C ASN A 124 -28.17 -14.20 -10.32
N GLY A 125 -27.18 -13.34 -10.57
CA GLY A 125 -25.88 -13.41 -9.90
C GLY A 125 -25.56 -12.15 -9.10
N ASP A 126 -24.50 -12.17 -8.30
CA ASP A 126 -24.20 -11.10 -7.33
C ASP A 126 -23.58 -9.83 -7.94
N THR A 127 -23.15 -9.92 -9.20
CA THR A 127 -22.55 -8.84 -9.99
C THR A 127 -23.38 -8.52 -11.23
N LEU A 128 -23.21 -7.37 -11.88
CA LEU A 128 -23.96 -7.07 -13.12
C LEU A 128 -23.33 -7.77 -14.33
N SER A 129 -24.15 -8.26 -15.26
CA SER A 129 -23.66 -8.73 -16.57
C SER A 129 -23.11 -7.53 -17.37
N MET A 130 -22.08 -7.78 -18.17
CA MET A 130 -21.55 -6.76 -19.09
C MET A 130 -22.53 -6.42 -20.21
N GLY A 131 -23.44 -7.33 -20.54
CA GLY A 131 -24.43 -7.04 -21.56
C GLY A 131 -25.32 -8.21 -21.94
N TRP A 132 -26.14 -7.99 -22.95
CA TRP A 132 -27.09 -8.98 -23.48
C TRP A 132 -27.26 -8.78 -24.98
N THR A 133 -27.48 -9.86 -25.72
CA THR A 133 -27.85 -9.80 -27.15
C THR A 133 -29.16 -10.54 -27.42
N PRO A 134 -29.99 -10.06 -28.38
CA PRO A 134 -31.14 -10.80 -28.87
C PRO A 134 -30.81 -12.21 -29.38
N GLU A 135 -29.61 -12.39 -29.91
CA GLU A 135 -29.19 -13.64 -30.53
C GLU A 135 -28.78 -14.72 -29.52
N SER A 136 -28.13 -14.32 -28.42
CA SER A 136 -27.47 -15.26 -27.49
C SER A 136 -27.84 -15.08 -26.02
N GLY A 137 -28.66 -14.10 -25.68
CA GLY A 137 -28.96 -13.77 -24.29
C GLY A 137 -27.82 -13.01 -23.60
N PHE A 138 -27.71 -13.17 -22.28
CA PHE A 138 -26.69 -12.49 -21.47
C PHE A 138 -25.26 -12.92 -21.84
N LEU A 139 -24.34 -11.97 -21.81
CA LEU A 139 -22.91 -12.25 -21.96
C LEU A 139 -22.38 -13.03 -20.75
N ALA A 140 -21.44 -13.93 -20.99
CA ALA A 140 -20.73 -14.65 -19.93
C ALA A 140 -19.88 -13.71 -19.05
N ALA A 141 -19.41 -12.61 -19.63
CA ALA A 141 -18.59 -11.62 -18.94
C ALA A 141 -19.44 -10.78 -17.97
N ARG A 142 -18.87 -10.48 -16.80
CA ARG A 142 -19.52 -9.77 -15.69
C ARG A 142 -18.59 -8.71 -15.14
N TRP A 143 -19.17 -7.70 -14.50
CA TRP A 143 -18.44 -6.66 -13.78
C TRP A 143 -17.95 -7.17 -12.41
N SER A 144 -17.13 -8.22 -12.40
CA SER A 144 -16.72 -8.95 -11.19
C SER A 144 -15.35 -8.57 -10.63
N ALA A 145 -14.65 -7.62 -11.25
CA ALA A 145 -13.38 -7.08 -10.77
C ALA A 145 -13.30 -5.58 -11.08
N TYR A 146 -12.49 -4.83 -10.33
CA TYR A 146 -12.31 -3.39 -10.49
C TYR A 146 -12.02 -3.00 -11.95
N CYS A 147 -12.79 -2.02 -12.44
CA CYS A 147 -12.76 -1.51 -13.80
C CYS A 147 -13.46 -0.14 -13.80
N GLU A 148 -13.94 0.34 -14.96
CA GLU A 148 -14.64 1.62 -15.12
C GLU A 148 -16.04 1.69 -14.47
N HIS A 149 -16.50 0.60 -13.83
CA HIS A 149 -17.90 0.32 -13.54
C HIS A 149 -18.45 0.81 -12.20
N MET A 150 -17.68 1.52 -11.37
CA MET A 150 -18.18 2.00 -10.07
C MET A 150 -19.47 2.83 -10.20
N ILE A 151 -19.55 3.71 -11.20
CA ILE A 151 -20.74 4.50 -11.50
C ILE A 151 -21.95 3.64 -11.89
N LEU A 152 -21.72 2.51 -12.58
CA LEU A 152 -22.77 1.55 -12.94
C LEU A 152 -23.41 0.96 -11.68
N TYR A 153 -22.61 0.50 -10.72
CA TYR A 153 -23.15 -0.03 -9.47
C TYR A 153 -23.84 1.03 -8.62
N LEU A 154 -23.30 2.25 -8.53
CA LEU A 154 -23.95 3.32 -7.78
C LEU A 154 -25.32 3.70 -8.37
N LEU A 155 -25.42 3.82 -9.70
CA LEU A 155 -26.70 4.06 -10.37
C LEU A 155 -27.67 2.88 -10.20
N ALA A 156 -27.18 1.64 -10.24
CA ALA A 156 -28.02 0.47 -10.06
C ALA A 156 -28.55 0.34 -8.63
N ILE A 157 -27.73 0.59 -7.62
CA ILE A 157 -28.12 0.53 -6.19
C ILE A 157 -29.03 1.70 -5.83
N GLY A 158 -28.75 2.89 -6.37
CA GLY A 158 -29.51 4.11 -6.15
C GLY A 158 -30.85 4.19 -6.89
N SER A 159 -31.11 3.26 -7.82
CA SER A 159 -32.29 3.31 -8.69
C SER A 159 -33.60 3.35 -7.90
N PRO A 160 -34.54 4.26 -8.22
CA PRO A 160 -35.80 4.39 -7.48
C PRO A 160 -36.83 3.30 -7.82
N THR A 161 -36.65 2.55 -8.91
CA THR A 161 -37.64 1.60 -9.43
C THR A 161 -37.17 0.16 -9.43
N HIS A 162 -35.97 -0.10 -9.95
CA HIS A 162 -35.41 -1.45 -10.09
C HIS A 162 -34.03 -1.57 -9.44
N PRO A 163 -33.87 -1.25 -8.13
CA PRO A 163 -32.57 -1.25 -7.49
C PRO A 163 -32.01 -2.67 -7.35
N ILE A 164 -30.67 -2.78 -7.41
CA ILE A 164 -29.96 -3.99 -6.99
C ILE A 164 -29.60 -3.93 -5.48
N PRO A 165 -29.31 -5.06 -4.84
CA PRO A 165 -28.86 -5.08 -3.45
C PRO A 165 -27.50 -4.38 -3.28
N PRO A 166 -27.26 -3.62 -2.17
CA PRO A 166 -25.97 -2.98 -1.92
C PRO A 166 -24.83 -3.99 -1.77
N GLU A 167 -25.13 -5.24 -1.40
CA GLU A 167 -24.20 -6.37 -1.35
C GLU A 167 -23.47 -6.59 -2.69
N SER A 168 -24.10 -6.23 -3.81
CA SER A 168 -23.48 -6.29 -5.14
C SER A 168 -22.26 -5.37 -5.28
N TRP A 169 -22.15 -4.29 -4.49
CA TRP A 169 -20.95 -3.44 -4.41
C TRP A 169 -19.75 -4.17 -3.77
N HIS A 170 -20.05 -5.09 -2.87
CA HIS A 170 -19.06 -5.87 -2.12
C HIS A 170 -18.62 -7.12 -2.89
N ALA A 171 -19.37 -7.53 -3.92
CA ALA A 171 -19.19 -8.78 -4.65
C ALA A 171 -18.08 -8.77 -5.72
N TRP A 172 -17.62 -7.59 -6.18
CA TRP A 172 -16.55 -7.51 -7.19
C TRP A 172 -15.17 -7.34 -6.54
N ARG A 173 -14.17 -7.97 -7.15
CA ARG A 173 -12.79 -8.01 -6.66
C ARG A 173 -12.07 -6.67 -6.83
N ARG A 174 -11.17 -6.39 -5.90
CA ARG A 174 -10.32 -5.18 -5.85
C ARG A 174 -8.86 -5.61 -5.85
N ASP A 175 -8.46 -6.20 -6.97
CA ASP A 175 -7.11 -6.76 -7.12
C ASP A 175 -6.10 -5.60 -7.13
N ALA A 176 -5.21 -5.56 -6.15
CA ALA A 176 -4.22 -4.51 -6.00
C ALA A 176 -2.81 -4.99 -6.33
N ILE A 177 -1.95 -4.05 -6.75
CA ILE A 177 -0.56 -4.30 -7.12
C ILE A 177 0.39 -3.29 -6.48
N THR A 178 1.65 -3.71 -6.32
CA THR A 178 2.78 -2.82 -6.02
C THR A 178 3.52 -2.47 -7.29
N PHE A 179 3.78 -1.19 -7.51
CA PHE A 179 4.73 -0.73 -8.50
C PHE A 179 5.53 0.44 -7.96
N ASN A 180 6.86 0.32 -7.93
CA ASN A 180 7.77 1.31 -7.32
C ASN A 180 7.37 1.71 -5.88
N GLY A 181 6.86 0.74 -5.12
CA GLY A 181 6.34 0.92 -3.75
C GLY A 181 5.10 1.82 -3.66
N MET A 182 4.36 1.99 -4.77
CA MET A 182 3.00 2.49 -4.81
C MET A 182 2.04 1.33 -4.96
N THR A 183 0.96 1.38 -4.21
CA THR A 183 0.14 0.22 -3.87
C THR A 183 -1.32 0.62 -4.02
N TYR A 184 -1.96 0.06 -5.04
CA TYR A 184 -3.27 0.52 -5.52
C TYR A 184 -4.03 -0.62 -6.20
N ILE A 185 -5.36 -0.57 -6.13
CA ILE A 185 -6.27 -1.41 -6.91
C ILE A 185 -6.03 -1.11 -8.37
N GLN A 186 -5.75 -2.13 -9.17
CA GLN A 186 -5.28 -1.96 -10.54
C GLN A 186 -6.40 -1.99 -11.58
N GLY A 187 -6.36 -1.05 -12.53
CA GLY A 187 -6.97 -1.16 -13.85
C GLY A 187 -5.95 -0.80 -14.94
N VAL A 188 -5.62 -1.73 -15.84
CA VAL A 188 -4.44 -1.61 -16.72
C VAL A 188 -4.55 -0.45 -17.74
N PRO A 189 -5.63 -0.30 -18.52
CA PRO A 189 -5.82 0.95 -19.24
C PRO A 189 -6.20 2.06 -18.27
N LEU A 190 -5.52 3.20 -18.36
CA LEU A 190 -5.72 4.29 -17.39
C LEU A 190 -7.16 4.82 -17.32
N PHE A 191 -7.98 4.69 -18.37
CA PHE A 191 -9.39 5.11 -18.38
C PHE A 191 -10.25 4.40 -17.33
N LEU A 192 -9.86 3.19 -16.91
CA LEU A 192 -10.55 2.44 -15.85
C LEU A 192 -10.56 3.20 -14.52
N HIS A 193 -9.52 4.00 -14.28
CA HIS A 193 -9.39 4.90 -13.12
C HIS A 193 -10.09 6.25 -13.32
N GLN A 194 -10.63 6.54 -14.50
CA GLN A 194 -11.12 7.87 -14.86
C GLN A 194 -12.64 7.92 -14.97
N TYR A 195 -13.26 6.96 -15.68
CA TYR A 195 -14.64 7.12 -16.15
C TYR A 195 -15.66 7.36 -15.05
N SER A 196 -15.62 6.56 -13.98
CA SER A 196 -16.51 6.76 -12.84
C SER A 196 -16.26 8.08 -12.11
N HIS A 197 -15.00 8.50 -12.01
CA HIS A 197 -14.59 9.74 -11.35
C HIS A 197 -14.94 11.01 -12.13
N ILE A 198 -15.38 10.91 -13.39
CA ILE A 198 -15.81 12.09 -14.16
C ILE A 198 -17.06 12.71 -13.53
N TRP A 199 -17.98 11.87 -13.07
CA TRP A 199 -19.25 12.31 -12.49
C TRP A 199 -19.29 12.10 -10.99
N VAL A 200 -18.80 10.97 -10.49
CA VAL A 200 -18.85 10.65 -9.07
C VAL A 200 -17.68 11.31 -8.35
N ASP A 201 -17.98 12.19 -7.40
CA ASP A 201 -16.95 12.80 -6.56
C ASP A 201 -16.56 11.86 -5.42
N PHE A 202 -15.45 11.15 -5.59
CA PHE A 202 -14.88 10.31 -4.55
C PHE A 202 -13.88 11.04 -3.65
N ARG A 203 -13.66 12.35 -3.84
CA ARG A 203 -12.70 13.09 -3.02
C ARG A 203 -13.17 13.13 -1.58
N GLY A 204 -12.24 12.79 -0.70
CA GLY A 204 -12.53 12.72 0.73
C GLY A 204 -13.66 11.74 1.05
N LEU A 205 -13.77 10.67 0.27
CA LEU A 205 -14.66 9.55 0.53
C LEU A 205 -13.88 8.25 0.46
N ARG A 206 -14.21 7.33 1.37
CA ARG A 206 -13.79 5.94 1.30
C ARG A 206 -14.93 5.01 1.66
N ASP A 207 -14.87 3.78 1.18
CA ASP A 207 -15.71 2.70 1.69
C ASP A 207 -14.89 1.73 2.58
N ALA A 208 -15.39 0.52 2.78
CA ALA A 208 -14.70 -0.51 3.54
C ALA A 208 -13.36 -0.95 2.91
N TYR A 209 -13.16 -0.69 1.61
CA TYR A 209 -12.05 -1.21 0.83
C TYR A 209 -11.01 -0.15 0.49
N ALA A 210 -11.44 1.02 0.02
CA ALA A 210 -10.50 2.01 -0.50
C ALA A 210 -11.02 3.46 -0.45
N ASP A 211 -10.07 4.38 -0.42
CA ASP A 211 -10.25 5.74 -0.96
C ASP A 211 -9.98 5.67 -2.47
N TYR A 212 -11.04 5.68 -3.27
CA TYR A 212 -10.92 5.49 -4.72
C TYR A 212 -10.30 6.69 -5.44
N PHE A 213 -10.48 7.92 -4.92
CA PHE A 213 -9.87 9.09 -5.53
C PHE A 213 -8.35 9.02 -5.39
N ARG A 214 -7.89 8.69 -4.19
CA ARG A 214 -6.48 8.52 -3.90
C ARG A 214 -5.90 7.28 -4.59
N ASN A 215 -6.67 6.20 -4.74
CA ASN A 215 -6.31 5.05 -5.56
C ASN A 215 -6.03 5.42 -7.02
N SER A 216 -6.93 6.20 -7.64
CA SER A 216 -6.79 6.64 -9.04
C SER A 216 -5.65 7.65 -9.25
N ALA A 217 -5.34 8.45 -8.22
CA ALA A 217 -4.13 9.28 -8.20
C ALA A 217 -2.86 8.42 -8.18
N LEU A 218 -2.78 7.42 -7.30
CA LEU A 218 -1.66 6.47 -7.27
C LEU A 218 -1.51 5.70 -8.58
N ALA A 219 -2.61 5.23 -9.16
CA ALA A 219 -2.59 4.54 -10.44
C ALA A 219 -2.03 5.41 -11.57
N THR A 220 -2.40 6.71 -11.59
CA THR A 220 -1.84 7.69 -12.55
C THR A 220 -0.33 7.85 -12.38
N MET A 221 0.14 7.91 -11.13
CA MET A 221 1.57 8.08 -10.81
C MET A 221 2.37 6.82 -11.13
N ALA A 222 1.86 5.65 -10.76
CA ALA A 222 2.46 4.36 -11.13
C ALA A 222 2.50 4.17 -12.64
N HIS A 223 1.48 4.63 -13.37
CA HIS A 223 1.48 4.59 -14.83
C HIS A 223 2.54 5.51 -15.45
N ARG A 224 2.79 6.69 -14.87
CA ARG A 224 3.93 7.56 -15.26
C ARG A 224 5.25 6.83 -15.08
N GLU A 225 5.50 6.34 -13.86
CA GLU A 225 6.75 5.65 -13.54
C GLU A 225 6.98 4.42 -14.43
N PHE A 226 5.90 3.69 -14.73
CA PHE A 226 5.94 2.59 -15.67
C PHE A 226 6.36 3.03 -17.07
N CYS A 227 5.80 4.13 -17.59
CA CYS A 227 6.21 4.67 -18.89
C CYS A 227 7.68 5.11 -18.87
N LEU A 228 8.13 5.77 -17.80
CA LEU A 228 9.53 6.20 -17.68
C LEU A 228 10.50 5.02 -17.62
N GLY A 229 10.12 3.93 -16.95
CA GLY A 229 10.88 2.68 -16.92
C GLY A 229 11.03 2.00 -18.29
N LEU A 230 10.28 2.43 -19.32
CA LEU A 230 10.39 1.91 -20.69
C LEU A 230 11.26 2.78 -21.61
N GLN A 231 11.97 3.78 -21.08
CA GLN A 231 12.80 4.71 -21.86
C GLN A 231 13.84 4.02 -22.76
N ASP A 232 14.40 2.90 -22.32
CA ASP A 232 15.37 2.11 -23.12
C ASP A 232 14.76 1.61 -24.44
N ARG A 233 13.44 1.34 -24.45
CA ARG A 233 12.68 0.89 -25.63
C ARG A 233 12.00 2.05 -26.36
N PHE A 234 11.54 3.05 -25.61
CA PHE A 234 10.81 4.21 -26.14
C PHE A 234 11.46 5.51 -25.61
N PRO A 235 12.57 5.98 -26.22
CA PRO A 235 13.31 7.15 -25.73
C PRO A 235 12.50 8.46 -25.74
N GLN A 236 11.35 8.48 -26.40
CA GLN A 236 10.44 9.64 -26.43
C GLN A 236 9.59 9.74 -25.16
N TYR A 237 9.50 8.69 -24.35
CA TYR A 237 8.86 8.78 -23.04
C TYR A 237 9.72 9.63 -22.12
N THR A 238 9.18 10.75 -21.66
CA THR A 238 9.88 11.68 -20.77
C THR A 238 8.95 12.07 -19.63
N GLU A 239 9.47 12.78 -18.63
CA GLU A 239 8.67 13.30 -17.51
C GLU A 239 7.46 14.11 -17.97
N ASN A 240 7.56 14.75 -19.14
CA ASN A 240 6.52 15.59 -19.75
C ASN A 240 5.92 14.96 -21.01
N LEU A 241 6.24 13.72 -21.37
CA LEU A 241 5.64 13.06 -22.53
C LEU A 241 5.44 11.58 -22.25
N TRP A 242 4.29 11.24 -21.65
CA TRP A 242 3.92 9.88 -21.28
C TRP A 242 2.40 9.74 -21.27
N GLY A 243 1.91 8.53 -21.01
CA GLY A 243 0.48 8.26 -20.82
C GLY A 243 -0.12 7.50 -21.99
N VAL A 244 -0.60 6.30 -21.69
CA VAL A 244 -1.31 5.46 -22.64
C VAL A 244 -2.60 4.94 -22.03
N THR A 245 -3.63 4.84 -22.86
CA THR A 245 -4.89 4.20 -22.52
C THR A 245 -5.59 3.80 -23.81
N ALA A 246 -6.66 3.01 -23.72
CA ALA A 246 -7.35 2.48 -24.90
C ALA A 246 -7.68 3.60 -25.91
N SER A 247 -7.33 3.38 -27.18
CA SER A 247 -7.42 4.39 -28.24
C SER A 247 -7.19 3.77 -29.62
N LYS A 248 -7.29 4.57 -30.69
CA LYS A 248 -6.80 4.19 -32.02
C LYS A 248 -5.29 4.02 -32.03
N GLY A 249 -4.83 2.96 -32.70
CA GLY A 249 -3.44 2.71 -33.07
C GLY A 249 -3.29 2.47 -34.57
N ALA A 250 -2.04 2.30 -35.01
CA ALA A 250 -1.73 2.08 -36.43
C ALA A 250 -2.37 0.79 -37.00
N LYS A 251 -2.69 -0.18 -36.15
CA LYS A 251 -3.28 -1.48 -36.52
C LYS A 251 -4.79 -1.59 -36.24
N GLY A 252 -5.46 -0.50 -35.85
CA GLY A 252 -6.86 -0.52 -35.44
C GLY A 252 -7.04 0.00 -34.02
N TYR A 253 -8.10 -0.39 -33.33
CA TYR A 253 -8.31 -0.04 -31.93
C TYR A 253 -7.40 -0.89 -31.03
N MET A 254 -6.78 -0.25 -30.04
CA MET A 254 -5.74 -0.83 -29.20
C MET A 254 -6.02 -0.53 -27.73
N VAL A 255 -5.74 -1.49 -26.84
CA VAL A 255 -5.95 -1.36 -25.40
C VAL A 255 -4.60 -1.38 -24.71
N TRP A 256 -3.94 -0.22 -24.67
CA TRP A 256 -2.60 -0.02 -24.11
C TRP A 256 -2.63 0.06 -22.59
N GLY A 257 -1.54 -0.32 -21.91
CA GLY A 257 -1.40 -0.07 -20.48
C GLY A 257 -0.37 -0.94 -19.76
N GLY A 258 -0.20 -0.61 -18.49
CA GLY A 258 0.65 -1.24 -17.48
C GLY A 258 0.68 -0.31 -16.26
N PRO A 259 1.45 -0.62 -15.21
CA PRO A 259 2.35 -1.78 -15.00
C PRO A 259 1.65 -3.01 -14.39
N PRO A 260 2.09 -4.26 -14.62
CA PRO A 260 3.17 -4.63 -15.53
C PRO A 260 2.70 -4.57 -16.99
N GLU A 261 3.66 -4.54 -17.91
CA GLU A 261 3.34 -4.76 -19.32
C GLU A 261 2.79 -6.17 -19.51
N ALA A 262 1.72 -6.30 -20.29
CA ALA A 262 1.12 -7.59 -20.60
C ALA A 262 0.95 -7.73 -22.11
N LYS A 263 1.03 -8.95 -22.64
CA LYS A 263 0.83 -9.21 -24.09
C LYS A 263 -0.52 -8.68 -24.61
N LYS A 264 -1.55 -8.71 -23.76
CA LYS A 264 -2.89 -8.15 -24.05
C LYS A 264 -2.94 -6.62 -24.05
N HIS A 265 -1.93 -5.96 -23.49
CA HIS A 265 -1.77 -4.51 -23.38
C HIS A 265 -0.41 -4.09 -23.94
N PRO A 266 -0.22 -4.23 -25.26
CA PRO A 266 1.08 -4.00 -25.88
C PRO A 266 1.52 -2.54 -25.72
N MET A 267 2.82 -2.29 -25.76
CA MET A 267 3.41 -0.95 -25.80
C MET A 267 4.24 -0.77 -27.09
N ASP A 268 4.12 0.37 -27.76
CA ASP A 268 4.89 0.69 -28.98
C ASP A 268 5.43 2.15 -29.04
N GLY A 269 5.37 2.86 -27.91
CA GLY A 269 5.75 4.27 -27.80
C GLY A 269 4.66 5.27 -28.21
N THR A 270 3.45 4.82 -28.54
CA THR A 270 2.29 5.70 -28.80
C THR A 270 1.92 6.52 -27.56
N ILE A 271 1.56 7.79 -27.75
CA ILE A 271 1.04 8.70 -26.73
C ILE A 271 -0.46 8.90 -26.96
N VAL A 272 -1.24 8.82 -25.88
CA VAL A 272 -2.70 8.93 -25.89
C VAL A 272 -3.10 10.12 -25.01
N PRO A 273 -3.42 11.30 -25.57
CA PRO A 273 -3.63 12.52 -24.78
C PRO A 273 -4.72 12.41 -23.70
N CYS A 274 -5.77 11.60 -23.90
CA CYS A 274 -6.82 11.40 -22.90
C CYS A 274 -6.33 10.65 -21.66
N ALA A 275 -5.21 9.92 -21.71
CA ALA A 275 -4.61 9.31 -20.52
C ALA A 275 -4.19 10.40 -19.52
N ALA A 276 -3.44 11.42 -19.96
CA ALA A 276 -3.12 12.57 -19.12
C ALA A 276 -4.35 13.45 -18.87
N GLY A 277 -5.15 13.71 -19.91
CA GLY A 277 -6.33 14.58 -19.87
C GLY A 277 -7.40 14.13 -18.88
N GLY A 278 -7.71 12.84 -18.86
CA GLY A 278 -8.67 12.23 -17.94
C GLY A 278 -8.15 12.12 -16.49
N SER A 279 -6.84 12.30 -16.28
CA SER A 279 -6.21 12.23 -14.94
C SER A 279 -5.85 13.60 -14.36
N VAL A 280 -6.20 14.71 -15.04
CA VAL A 280 -5.88 16.08 -14.59
C VAL A 280 -6.39 16.37 -13.18
N ALA A 281 -7.58 15.87 -12.83
CA ALA A 281 -8.15 16.12 -11.52
C ALA A 281 -7.43 15.34 -10.40
N PHE A 282 -6.73 14.25 -10.71
CA PHE A 282 -6.01 13.44 -9.74
C PHE A 282 -4.58 13.93 -9.49
N ALA A 283 -3.87 14.26 -10.57
CA ALA A 283 -2.45 14.60 -10.53
C ALA A 283 -2.14 15.76 -11.50
N PRO A 284 -2.63 16.99 -11.20
CA PRO A 284 -2.50 18.13 -12.12
C PRO A 284 -1.04 18.48 -12.39
N ASP A 285 -0.18 18.43 -11.37
CA ASP A 285 1.24 18.76 -11.47
C ASP A 285 2.01 17.82 -12.40
N LEU A 286 1.54 16.59 -12.58
CA LEU A 286 2.15 15.59 -13.46
C LEU A 286 1.55 15.58 -14.87
N THR A 287 0.25 15.84 -14.99
CA THR A 287 -0.50 15.65 -16.24
C THR A 287 -0.62 16.93 -17.08
N ILE A 288 -0.68 18.11 -16.45
CA ILE A 288 -0.73 19.39 -17.17
C ILE A 288 0.56 19.63 -17.98
N PRO A 289 1.77 19.35 -17.45
CA PRO A 289 3.00 19.42 -18.26
C PRO A 289 2.94 18.52 -19.50
N VAL A 290 2.34 17.34 -19.40
CA VAL A 290 2.16 16.43 -20.56
C VAL A 290 1.27 17.05 -21.63
N LEU A 291 0.10 17.55 -21.25
CA LEU A 291 -0.82 18.18 -22.20
C LEU A 291 -0.18 19.42 -22.85
N ARG A 292 0.60 20.18 -22.08
CA ARG A 292 1.35 21.33 -22.58
C ARG A 292 2.43 20.91 -23.58
N GLU A 293 3.23 19.91 -23.26
CA GLU A 293 4.28 19.37 -24.14
C GLU A 293 3.69 18.90 -25.48
N ILE A 294 2.58 18.15 -25.43
CA ILE A 294 1.88 17.71 -26.63
C ILE A 294 1.41 18.93 -27.46
N TYR A 295 0.88 19.96 -26.80
CA TYR A 295 0.37 21.16 -27.48
C TYR A 295 1.46 22.08 -28.04
N GLU A 296 2.58 22.24 -27.34
CA GLU A 296 3.65 23.17 -27.70
C GLU A 296 4.60 22.53 -28.73
N HIS A 297 4.93 21.24 -28.57
CA HIS A 297 5.97 20.57 -29.37
C HIS A 297 5.43 19.50 -30.35
N HIS A 298 4.24 18.94 -30.11
CA HIS A 298 3.63 17.92 -30.98
C HIS A 298 2.35 18.35 -31.69
N ARG A 299 2.03 19.66 -31.65
CA ARG A 299 0.77 20.24 -32.13
C ARG A 299 0.30 19.75 -33.50
N ALA A 300 1.21 19.74 -34.49
CA ALA A 300 0.87 19.39 -35.87
C ALA A 300 0.35 17.94 -36.01
N LYS A 301 0.79 17.05 -35.11
CA LYS A 301 0.45 15.63 -35.10
C LYS A 301 -0.67 15.29 -34.12
N ALA A 302 -0.86 16.11 -33.09
CA ALA A 302 -1.71 15.78 -31.95
C ALA A 302 -2.88 16.74 -31.71
N TRP A 303 -3.00 17.86 -32.43
CA TRP A 303 -4.04 18.86 -32.20
C TRP A 303 -4.77 19.26 -33.50
N GLY A 304 -6.10 19.40 -33.42
CA GLY A 304 -6.94 19.87 -34.52
C GLY A 304 -8.15 20.69 -34.06
N ARG A 305 -9.19 20.72 -34.90
CA ARG A 305 -10.40 21.54 -34.70
C ARG A 305 -11.10 21.27 -33.37
N PHE A 306 -11.12 20.02 -32.92
CA PHE A 306 -11.83 19.60 -31.70
C PHE A 306 -10.89 19.26 -30.54
N GLY A 307 -9.70 19.88 -30.51
CA GLY A 307 -8.70 19.63 -29.49
C GLY A 307 -7.72 18.53 -29.88
N PHE A 308 -7.28 17.73 -28.90
CA PHE A 308 -6.33 16.65 -29.13
C PHE A 308 -6.94 15.56 -30.03
N TYR A 309 -6.15 15.05 -30.97
CA TYR A 309 -6.46 13.79 -31.65
C TYR A 309 -6.29 12.62 -30.68
N ASP A 310 -6.89 11.50 -31.05
CA ASP A 310 -6.96 10.27 -30.25
C ASP A 310 -5.61 9.78 -29.72
N ALA A 311 -4.63 9.66 -30.64
CA ALA A 311 -3.32 9.15 -30.34
C ALA A 311 -2.33 9.54 -31.44
N PHE A 312 -1.05 9.56 -31.09
CA PHE A 312 0.05 9.71 -32.03
C PHE A 312 1.29 8.96 -31.55
N ASN A 313 2.15 8.55 -32.47
CA ASN A 313 3.40 7.88 -32.14
C ASN A 313 4.57 8.80 -32.54
N PRO A 314 5.32 9.36 -31.58
CA PRO A 314 6.37 10.34 -31.86
C PRO A 314 7.54 9.75 -32.66
N ALA A 315 7.87 8.47 -32.44
CA ALA A 315 8.98 7.78 -33.11
C ALA A 315 8.69 7.51 -34.60
N SER A 316 7.54 6.92 -34.91
CA SER A 316 7.15 6.61 -36.30
C SER A 316 6.57 7.81 -37.06
N GLY A 317 6.11 8.84 -36.34
CA GLY A 317 5.39 9.97 -36.90
C GLY A 317 3.94 9.69 -37.26
N TRP A 318 3.40 8.53 -36.91
CA TRP A 318 1.99 8.18 -37.12
C TRP A 318 1.06 9.02 -36.23
N SER A 319 -0.16 9.29 -36.71
CA SER A 319 -1.22 9.97 -35.93
C SER A 319 -2.59 9.46 -36.35
N ALA A 320 -3.50 9.33 -35.39
CA ALA A 320 -4.85 8.80 -35.65
C ALA A 320 -5.72 9.73 -36.50
N TYR A 321 -5.43 11.04 -36.52
CA TYR A 321 -6.23 12.10 -37.18
C TYR A 321 -7.75 11.86 -37.05
N ALA A 322 -8.18 11.57 -35.84
CA ALA A 322 -9.56 11.29 -35.47
C ALA A 322 -9.79 11.65 -34.00
N TYR A 323 -11.05 11.72 -33.62
CA TYR A 323 -11.53 11.97 -32.28
C TYR A 323 -12.46 10.85 -31.85
N LEU A 324 -12.28 10.30 -30.65
CA LEU A 324 -13.28 9.45 -29.98
C LEU A 324 -14.02 10.25 -28.91
N GLY A 325 -15.35 10.14 -28.89
CA GLY A 325 -16.18 10.84 -27.89
C GLY A 325 -15.82 10.45 -26.45
N ILE A 326 -15.44 9.19 -26.26
CA ILE A 326 -15.02 8.59 -25.00
C ILE A 326 -13.59 8.99 -24.56
N ASP A 327 -12.86 9.75 -25.39
CA ASP A 327 -11.51 10.24 -25.06
C ASP A 327 -11.50 11.77 -24.89
N VAL A 328 -12.14 12.49 -25.81
CA VAL A 328 -12.25 13.96 -25.72
C VAL A 328 -13.19 14.38 -24.60
N GLY A 329 -14.23 13.59 -24.33
CA GLY A 329 -15.20 13.82 -23.26
C GLY A 329 -14.55 13.85 -21.88
N PRO A 330 -13.94 12.73 -21.42
CA PRO A 330 -13.21 12.69 -20.16
C PRO A 330 -12.18 13.79 -20.01
N THR A 331 -11.41 14.09 -21.07
CA THR A 331 -10.41 15.16 -21.05
C THR A 331 -11.04 16.51 -20.70
N MET A 332 -12.12 16.91 -21.39
CA MET A 332 -12.80 18.18 -21.12
C MET A 332 -13.42 18.23 -19.71
N LEU A 333 -14.10 17.16 -19.32
CA LEU A 333 -14.86 17.13 -18.06
C LEU A 333 -13.95 17.07 -16.83
N MET A 334 -12.85 16.33 -16.90
CA MET A 334 -11.87 16.27 -15.80
C MET A 334 -11.07 17.58 -15.67
N ILE A 335 -10.81 18.28 -16.78
CA ILE A 335 -10.29 19.66 -16.72
C ILE A 335 -11.30 20.58 -16.04
N GLU A 336 -12.59 20.48 -16.36
CA GLU A 336 -13.62 21.31 -15.70
C GLU A 336 -13.72 21.02 -14.20
N ASN A 337 -13.69 19.74 -13.81
CA ASN A 337 -13.67 19.30 -12.42
C ASN A 337 -12.44 19.80 -11.66
N HIS A 338 -11.25 19.68 -12.26
CA HIS A 338 -10.04 20.25 -11.66
C HIS A 338 -10.17 21.76 -11.43
N ARG A 339 -10.77 22.48 -12.38
CA ARG A 339 -10.89 23.95 -12.30
C ARG A 339 -11.95 24.43 -11.33
N THR A 340 -13.08 23.73 -11.24
CA THR A 340 -14.27 24.26 -10.53
C THR A 340 -15.02 23.23 -9.71
N GLY A 341 -14.82 21.93 -9.96
CA GLY A 341 -15.61 20.86 -9.34
C GLY A 341 -17.07 20.78 -9.80
N ARG A 342 -17.49 21.53 -10.82
CA ARG A 342 -18.92 21.66 -11.15
C ARG A 342 -19.58 20.39 -11.70
N VAL A 343 -18.86 19.57 -12.47
CA VAL A 343 -19.46 18.33 -13.00
C VAL A 343 -19.78 17.37 -11.85
N TRP A 344 -18.87 17.29 -10.87
CA TRP A 344 -19.09 16.62 -9.60
C TRP A 344 -20.29 17.19 -8.85
N GLU A 345 -20.35 18.51 -8.63
CA GLU A 345 -21.47 19.16 -7.93
C GLU A 345 -22.81 18.79 -8.56
N TRP A 346 -22.96 18.97 -9.87
CA TRP A 346 -24.22 18.69 -10.55
C TRP A 346 -24.63 17.23 -10.48
N PHE A 347 -23.70 16.29 -10.65
CA PHE A 347 -24.04 14.88 -10.62
C PHE A 347 -24.35 14.38 -9.21
N MET A 348 -23.58 14.85 -8.22
CA MET A 348 -23.72 14.44 -6.82
C MET A 348 -25.00 14.99 -6.17
N ASP A 349 -25.61 16.02 -6.75
CA ASP A 349 -26.94 16.53 -6.35
C ASP A 349 -28.09 15.56 -6.69
N GLU A 350 -27.86 14.49 -7.47
CA GLU A 350 -28.87 13.46 -7.71
C GLU A 350 -29.09 12.57 -6.47
N PRO A 351 -30.30 12.55 -5.87
CA PRO A 351 -30.56 11.82 -4.62
C PRO A 351 -30.24 10.32 -4.66
N ALA A 352 -30.41 9.70 -5.84
CA ALA A 352 -30.08 8.29 -6.03
C ALA A 352 -28.60 7.97 -5.74
N ILE A 353 -27.68 8.88 -6.08
CA ILE A 353 -26.24 8.68 -5.87
C ILE A 353 -25.88 8.81 -4.40
N ALA A 354 -26.42 9.83 -3.72
CA ALA A 354 -26.23 9.99 -2.27
C ALA A 354 -26.74 8.78 -1.49
N GLU A 355 -27.91 8.25 -1.87
CA GLU A 355 -28.48 7.05 -1.24
C GLU A 355 -27.65 5.80 -1.55
N ALA A 356 -27.17 5.63 -2.79
CA ALA A 356 -26.29 4.52 -3.15
C ALA A 356 -25.02 4.53 -2.31
N MET A 357 -24.33 5.68 -2.22
CA MET A 357 -23.11 5.81 -1.43
C MET A 357 -23.32 5.49 0.05
N ARG A 358 -24.45 5.96 0.62
CA ARG A 358 -24.82 5.64 1.99
C ARG A 358 -25.01 4.14 2.18
N ARG A 359 -25.69 3.47 1.24
CA ARG A 359 -25.99 2.03 1.30
C ARG A 359 -24.76 1.15 1.06
N THR A 360 -23.76 1.61 0.31
CA THR A 360 -22.50 0.89 0.09
C THR A 360 -21.42 1.21 1.14
N GLY A 361 -21.76 2.01 2.16
CA GLY A 361 -20.90 2.25 3.32
C GLY A 361 -19.82 3.31 3.11
N PHE A 362 -19.99 4.23 2.15
CA PHE A 362 -19.06 5.35 2.02
C PHE A 362 -19.10 6.27 3.24
N LYS A 363 -17.92 6.67 3.68
CA LYS A 363 -17.67 7.60 4.79
C LYS A 363 -16.81 8.73 4.29
N ARG A 364 -17.01 9.92 4.84
CA ARG A 364 -16.12 11.06 4.59
C ARG A 364 -14.75 10.82 5.23
N THR A 365 -13.70 11.15 4.49
CA THR A 365 -12.30 11.22 4.90
C THR A 365 -11.79 12.60 4.57
N GLY A 366 -11.37 13.36 5.56
CA GLY A 366 -10.83 14.69 5.30
C GLY A 366 -11.82 15.71 4.71
N GLY A 367 -11.38 16.96 4.72
CA GLY A 367 -11.96 18.16 4.14
C GLY A 367 -10.93 19.28 4.26
N ARG A 368 -10.79 20.13 3.24
CA ARG A 368 -9.72 21.14 3.16
C ARG A 368 -9.60 21.95 4.46
N LEU A 369 -8.40 21.93 5.07
CA LEU A 369 -8.10 22.75 6.25
C LEU A 369 -8.48 24.21 6.03
N GLN A 370 -9.25 24.75 6.95
CA GLN A 370 -9.66 26.15 6.99
C GLN A 370 -8.65 26.98 7.78
N ASN A 371 -8.69 28.31 7.63
CA ASN A 371 -7.81 29.20 8.40
C ASN A 371 -7.99 29.02 9.92
N ALA A 372 -9.22 28.76 10.38
CA ALA A 372 -9.51 28.47 11.79
C ALA A 372 -8.81 27.20 12.29
N ASP A 373 -8.63 26.21 11.41
CA ASP A 373 -7.92 24.97 11.75
C ASP A 373 -6.43 25.24 11.94
N ILE A 374 -5.83 26.05 11.07
CA ILE A 374 -4.43 26.48 11.19
C ILE A 374 -4.21 27.31 12.46
N GLU A 375 -5.14 28.20 12.81
CA GLU A 375 -5.11 28.95 14.07
C GLU A 375 -5.21 28.03 15.29
N TYR A 376 -6.08 27.02 15.24
CA TYR A 376 -6.19 26.01 16.29
C TYR A 376 -4.88 25.25 16.48
N LEU A 377 -4.26 24.79 15.38
CA LEU A 377 -2.99 24.08 15.43
C LEU A 377 -1.88 24.99 15.99
N ARG A 378 -1.75 26.23 15.53
CA ARG A 378 -0.78 27.22 16.08
C ARG A 378 -0.96 27.44 17.59
N LYS A 379 -2.21 27.55 18.04
CA LYS A 379 -2.53 27.66 19.47
C LYS A 379 -2.11 26.42 20.24
N LEU A 380 -2.42 25.23 19.73
CA LEU A 380 -2.00 23.97 20.33
C LEU A 380 -0.47 23.88 20.43
N THR A 381 0.25 24.21 19.36
CA THR A 381 1.72 24.22 19.34
C THR A 381 2.29 25.16 20.40
N ARG A 382 1.68 26.34 20.61
CA ARG A 382 2.08 27.27 21.68
C ARG A 382 1.88 26.69 23.07
N GLU A 383 0.72 26.08 23.34
CA GLU A 383 0.42 25.50 24.64
C GLU A 383 1.32 24.29 24.96
N THR A 384 1.63 23.46 23.95
CA THR A 384 2.58 22.35 24.09
C THR A 384 3.99 22.87 24.38
N TRP A 385 4.43 23.94 23.72
CA TRP A 385 5.68 24.62 24.08
C TRP A 385 5.67 25.12 25.53
N ASP A 386 4.57 25.72 25.98
CA ASP A 386 4.44 26.19 27.36
C ASP A 386 4.54 25.04 28.37
N CYS A 387 4.07 23.85 28.02
CA CYS A 387 4.27 22.63 28.80
C CYS A 387 5.76 22.27 28.92
N ILE A 388 6.43 22.11 27.78
CA ILE A 388 7.86 21.75 27.72
C ILE A 388 8.69 22.77 28.51
N ALA A 389 8.48 24.07 28.26
CA ALA A 389 9.22 25.15 28.89
C ALA A 389 8.99 25.26 30.40
N HIS A 390 7.87 24.72 30.91
CA HIS A 390 7.52 24.70 32.33
C HIS A 390 8.19 23.54 33.08
N PHE A 391 8.34 22.38 32.44
CA PHE A 391 8.94 21.19 33.04
C PHE A 391 10.43 21.07 32.71
N VAL A 392 11.18 22.11 33.05
CA VAL A 392 12.65 22.17 32.93
C VAL A 392 13.25 22.49 34.29
N HIS A 393 14.31 21.77 34.67
CA HIS A 393 15.02 22.01 35.92
C HIS A 393 15.72 23.39 35.88
N PRO A 394 15.47 24.29 36.84
CA PRO A 394 15.86 25.70 36.74
C PRO A 394 17.38 25.92 36.71
N GLU A 395 18.14 25.10 37.45
CA GLU A 395 19.59 25.27 37.58
C GLU A 395 20.35 24.66 36.41
N THR A 396 20.07 23.39 36.12
CA THR A 396 20.76 22.60 35.08
C THR A 396 20.18 22.82 33.68
N GLY A 397 18.94 23.31 33.57
CA GLY A 397 18.28 23.54 32.29
C GLY A 397 17.79 22.27 31.60
N LEU A 398 18.01 21.10 32.21
CA LEU A 398 17.59 19.81 31.64
C LEU A 398 16.06 19.66 31.75
N PRO A 399 15.38 19.11 30.73
CA PRO A 399 13.96 18.78 30.83
C PRO A 399 13.77 17.68 31.87
N TYR A 400 12.72 17.77 32.70
CA TYR A 400 12.27 16.61 33.46
C TYR A 400 11.72 15.55 32.50
N ASP A 401 11.71 14.28 32.92
CA ASP A 401 11.07 13.22 32.12
C ASP A 401 9.56 13.43 31.99
N SER A 402 8.92 13.85 33.08
CA SER A 402 7.48 14.07 33.13
C SER A 402 7.07 15.22 34.04
N SER A 403 5.79 15.58 34.00
CA SER A 403 5.17 16.57 34.89
C SER A 403 5.27 16.24 36.39
N ALA A 404 5.60 14.98 36.74
CA ALA A 404 5.87 14.57 38.12
C ALA A 404 7.24 15.08 38.63
N ARG A 405 8.07 15.69 37.78
CA ARG A 405 9.43 16.17 38.11
C ARG A 405 10.30 15.07 38.71
N GLN A 406 10.32 13.91 38.06
CA GLN A 406 11.17 12.79 38.45
C GLN A 406 12.65 13.18 38.41
N GLU A 407 13.47 12.52 39.23
CA GLU A 407 14.90 12.84 39.38
C GLU A 407 15.70 12.64 38.09
N PHE A 408 15.32 11.68 37.24
CA PHE A 408 16.10 11.30 36.06
C PHE A 408 15.46 11.79 34.77
N THR A 409 16.29 12.11 33.78
CA THR A 409 15.89 12.43 32.40
C THR A 409 16.76 11.65 31.42
N SER A 410 16.25 11.42 30.20
CA SER A 410 16.95 10.69 29.17
C SER A 410 17.70 11.59 28.18
N VAL A 411 18.77 11.08 27.58
CA VAL A 411 19.48 11.80 26.51
C VAL A 411 18.62 12.02 25.27
N SER A 412 17.65 11.13 24.99
CA SER A 412 16.60 11.34 23.97
C SER A 412 15.77 12.59 24.28
N ASN A 413 15.27 12.72 25.51
CA ASN A 413 14.47 13.87 25.94
C ASN A 413 15.27 15.19 25.84
N ILE A 414 16.55 15.15 26.25
CA ILE A 414 17.47 16.28 26.12
C ILE A 414 17.68 16.68 24.65
N GLY A 415 17.90 15.71 23.76
CA GLY A 415 18.10 15.95 22.33
C GLY A 415 16.89 16.61 21.67
N LEU A 416 15.69 16.08 21.92
CA LEU A 416 14.45 16.67 21.40
C LEU A 416 14.18 18.06 22.00
N TYR A 417 14.53 18.30 23.27
CA TYR A 417 14.38 19.63 23.88
C TYR A 417 15.31 20.68 23.25
N LEU A 418 16.54 20.32 22.88
CA LEU A 418 17.45 21.20 22.14
C LEU A 418 16.87 21.61 20.78
N ALA A 419 16.27 20.67 20.05
CA ALA A 419 15.56 20.97 18.82
C ALA A 419 14.32 21.85 19.08
N ALA A 420 13.58 21.58 20.15
CA ALA A 420 12.40 22.37 20.53
C ALA A 420 12.76 23.84 20.85
N LEU A 421 13.93 24.10 21.45
CA LEU A 421 14.42 25.46 21.70
C LEU A 421 14.65 26.25 20.40
N ALA A 422 15.23 25.61 19.38
CA ALA A 422 15.45 26.21 18.06
C ALA A 422 14.10 26.57 17.41
N VAL A 423 13.17 25.63 17.41
CA VAL A 423 11.84 25.80 16.83
C VAL A 423 11.02 26.86 17.57
N ALA A 424 11.03 26.86 18.91
CA ALA A 424 10.29 27.85 19.70
C ALA A 424 10.77 29.28 19.46
N ARG A 425 12.04 29.47 19.14
CA ARG A 425 12.56 30.77 18.68
C ARG A 425 11.97 31.13 17.32
N ASP A 426 12.04 30.24 16.35
CA ASP A 426 11.63 30.51 14.96
C ASP A 426 10.12 30.75 14.84
N MET A 427 9.32 30.06 15.66
CA MET A 427 7.88 30.31 15.82
C MET A 427 7.56 31.59 16.61
N GLY A 428 8.57 32.29 17.14
CA GLY A 428 8.41 33.52 17.91
C GLY A 428 7.83 33.31 19.32
N PHE A 429 7.86 32.10 19.86
CA PHE A 429 7.33 31.79 21.19
C PHE A 429 8.26 32.24 22.32
N ILE A 430 9.57 32.28 22.05
CA ILE A 430 10.59 32.88 22.92
C ILE A 430 11.56 33.74 22.11
N PRO A 431 12.15 34.80 22.70
CA PRO A 431 13.19 35.58 22.05
C PRO A 431 14.45 34.74 21.76
N GLY A 432 15.17 35.06 20.68
CA GLY A 432 16.40 34.35 20.31
C GLY A 432 17.48 34.34 21.40
N ALA A 433 17.65 35.45 22.13
CA ALA A 433 18.59 35.51 23.25
C ALA A 433 18.21 34.56 24.40
N GLU A 434 16.90 34.36 24.65
CA GLU A 434 16.43 33.43 25.67
C GLU A 434 16.61 31.97 25.22
N ALA A 435 16.33 31.67 23.94
CA ALA A 435 16.56 30.35 23.37
C ALA A 435 18.05 29.97 23.45
N LEU A 436 18.94 30.88 23.04
CA LEU A 436 20.39 30.70 23.11
C LEU A 436 20.86 30.45 24.56
N ARG A 437 20.41 31.28 25.51
CA ARG A 437 20.77 31.13 26.93
C ARG A 437 20.31 29.79 27.52
N ARG A 438 19.12 29.31 27.13
CA ARG A 438 18.62 27.99 27.55
C ARG A 438 19.46 26.87 26.94
N ALA A 439 19.72 26.92 25.63
CA ALA A 439 20.54 25.92 24.95
C ALA A 439 21.96 25.86 25.54
N ASP A 440 22.57 27.02 25.81
CA ASP A 440 23.88 27.14 26.47
C ASP A 440 23.91 26.43 27.82
N LYS A 441 22.88 26.66 28.65
CA LYS A 441 22.72 26.00 29.95
C LYS A 441 22.59 24.48 29.82
N VAL A 442 21.81 23.99 28.85
CA VAL A 442 21.68 22.55 28.59
C VAL A 442 23.02 21.93 28.20
N LEU A 443 23.74 22.54 27.23
CA LEU A 443 25.05 22.05 26.81
C LEU A 443 26.08 22.09 27.94
N ALA A 444 26.07 23.12 28.78
CA ALA A 444 26.96 23.24 29.94
C ALA A 444 26.71 22.15 31.01
N SER A 445 25.49 21.62 31.08
CA SER A 445 25.15 20.50 31.96
C SER A 445 25.60 19.16 31.35
N ILE A 446 25.34 18.94 30.06
CA ILE A 446 25.75 17.73 29.34
C ILE A 446 27.27 17.56 29.31
N GLU A 447 28.03 18.65 29.15
CA GLU A 447 29.50 18.60 29.14
C GLU A 447 30.11 18.03 30.44
N LYS A 448 29.32 17.93 31.51
CA LYS A 448 29.71 17.32 32.79
C LYS A 448 29.28 15.87 32.93
N PHE A 449 28.49 15.33 31.99
CA PHE A 449 28.08 13.93 32.02
C PHE A 449 29.30 13.04 31.83
N PRO A 450 29.41 11.94 32.60
CA PRO A 450 30.40 10.92 32.32
C PRO A 450 30.04 10.23 31.00
N ALA A 451 31.04 10.04 30.14
CA ALA A 451 30.88 9.44 28.84
C ALA A 451 31.76 8.20 28.68
N TRP A 452 31.17 7.12 28.14
CA TRP A 452 31.89 5.96 27.65
C TRP A 452 32.12 6.12 26.15
N ARG A 453 33.37 6.29 25.73
CA ARG A 453 33.74 6.53 24.31
C ARG A 453 32.90 7.63 23.64
N GLY A 454 32.65 8.72 24.38
CA GLY A 454 31.84 9.85 23.93
C GLY A 454 30.33 9.67 24.07
N PHE A 455 29.83 8.46 24.35
CA PHE A 455 28.42 8.22 24.62
C PHE A 455 28.08 8.41 26.09
N CYS A 456 26.95 9.06 26.36
CA CYS A 456 26.40 9.18 27.70
C CYS A 456 25.50 7.96 28.02
N GLN A 457 25.42 7.55 29.28
CA GLN A 457 24.36 6.62 29.72
C GLN A 457 22.96 7.18 29.42
N CYS A 458 21.97 6.31 29.23
CA CYS A 458 20.62 6.72 28.82
C CYS A 458 20.01 7.76 29.75
N TRP A 459 20.13 7.54 31.07
CA TRP A 459 19.45 8.31 32.10
C TRP A 459 20.43 9.02 33.03
N HIS A 460 20.17 10.30 33.32
CA HIS A 460 20.97 11.14 34.21
C HIS A 460 20.09 11.94 35.16
N SER A 461 20.57 12.14 36.39
CA SER A 461 19.90 12.96 37.41
C SER A 461 19.88 14.43 36.97
N VAL A 462 18.71 15.07 36.98
CA VAL A 462 18.59 16.51 36.70
C VAL A 462 19.10 17.39 37.83
N GLU A 463 19.30 16.81 39.01
CA GLU A 463 19.75 17.48 40.23
C GLU A 463 21.29 17.56 40.28
N ASN A 464 21.97 16.42 40.13
CA ASN A 464 23.42 16.31 40.31
C ASN A 464 24.20 15.84 39.07
N LEU A 465 23.51 15.60 37.95
CA LEU A 465 24.09 15.19 36.67
C LEU A 465 24.76 13.80 36.67
N ALA A 466 24.63 13.02 37.74
CA ALA A 466 25.15 11.66 37.79
C ALA A 466 24.27 10.69 36.97
N PRO A 467 24.86 9.65 36.36
CA PRO A 467 24.08 8.60 35.70
C PRO A 467 23.15 7.88 36.66
N SER A 468 22.02 7.41 36.14
CA SER A 468 21.10 6.58 36.91
C SER A 468 21.77 5.30 37.39
N PRO A 469 21.62 4.92 38.68
CA PRO A 469 22.08 3.62 39.17
C PRO A 469 21.14 2.47 38.76
N HIS A 470 19.94 2.77 38.26
CA HIS A 470 18.91 1.79 37.92
C HIS A 470 18.97 1.33 36.47
N ASP A 471 19.37 2.23 35.56
CA ASP A 471 19.61 1.94 34.15
C ASP A 471 21.06 2.26 33.80
N THR A 472 21.86 1.21 33.68
CA THR A 472 23.30 1.29 33.44
C THR A 472 23.67 1.25 31.96
N TRP A 473 22.70 1.34 31.05
CA TRP A 473 22.95 1.22 29.63
C TRP A 473 23.40 2.54 28.99
N VAL A 474 24.29 2.40 28.02
CA VAL A 474 24.46 3.32 26.89
C VAL A 474 23.65 2.73 25.74
N SER A 475 22.54 3.36 25.36
CA SER A 475 21.66 2.91 24.27
C SER A 475 22.10 3.54 22.94
N ALA A 476 22.21 2.71 21.90
CA ALA A 476 22.50 3.18 20.55
C ALA A 476 21.35 4.08 20.03
N VAL A 477 20.09 3.70 20.32
CA VAL A 477 18.89 4.41 19.87
C VAL A 477 18.81 5.79 20.53
N ASP A 478 18.93 5.86 21.85
CA ASP A 478 18.86 7.13 22.57
C ASP A 478 20.02 8.07 22.21
N SER A 479 21.20 7.50 21.97
CA SER A 479 22.34 8.26 21.47
C SER A 479 22.10 8.81 20.06
N GLY A 480 21.37 8.08 19.21
CA GLY A 480 20.95 8.54 17.88
C GLY A 480 20.04 9.77 17.97
N ASN A 481 18.98 9.67 18.77
CA ASN A 481 18.06 10.78 19.03
C ASN A 481 18.78 12.01 19.61
N PHE A 482 19.70 11.78 20.55
CA PHE A 482 20.50 12.83 21.15
C PHE A 482 21.43 13.52 20.14
N ALA A 483 22.11 12.74 19.30
CA ALA A 483 23.00 13.24 18.24
C ALA A 483 22.23 14.04 17.17
N MET A 484 20.99 13.65 16.83
CA MET A 484 20.12 14.43 15.95
C MET A 484 19.77 15.80 16.56
N GLY A 485 19.40 15.83 17.84
CA GLY A 485 19.15 17.07 18.59
C GLY A 485 20.36 18.00 18.66
N LEU A 486 21.55 17.46 18.91
CA LEU A 486 22.81 18.21 18.88
C LEU A 486 23.10 18.79 17.49
N THR A 487 22.79 18.06 16.43
CA THR A 487 22.97 18.51 15.04
C THR A 487 22.06 19.70 14.73
N VAL A 488 20.78 19.63 15.13
CA VAL A 488 19.85 20.77 15.03
C VAL A 488 20.35 21.96 15.85
N ALA A 489 20.80 21.73 17.10
CA ALA A 489 21.31 22.80 17.95
C ALA A 489 22.54 23.48 17.35
N ALA A 490 23.45 22.72 16.74
CA ALA A 490 24.65 23.27 16.12
C ALA A 490 24.32 24.20 14.95
N GLN A 491 23.29 23.88 14.18
CA GLN A 491 22.87 24.69 13.02
C GLN A 491 21.97 25.85 13.43
N ALA A 492 21.16 25.68 14.48
CA ALA A 492 20.28 26.73 14.98
C ALA A 492 21.00 27.79 15.80
N PHE A 493 22.05 27.43 16.54
CA PHE A 493 22.78 28.34 17.45
C PHE A 493 24.28 28.40 17.08
N PRO A 494 24.68 29.26 16.13
CA PRO A 494 26.06 29.36 15.67
C PRO A 494 27.09 29.58 16.78
N GLU A 495 26.72 30.31 17.85
CA GLU A 495 27.56 30.58 19.01
C GLU A 495 27.87 29.32 19.84
N LEU A 496 27.03 28.28 19.72
CA LEU A 496 27.15 27.01 20.43
C LEU A 496 27.56 25.85 19.52
N ALA A 497 27.70 26.09 18.22
CA ALA A 497 27.91 25.07 17.19
C ALA A 497 29.11 24.16 17.50
N GLU A 498 30.25 24.76 17.84
CA GLU A 498 31.49 24.03 18.18
C GLU A 498 31.30 23.08 19.38
N ARG A 499 30.53 23.48 20.39
CA ARG A 499 30.27 22.66 21.58
C ARG A 499 29.34 21.51 21.25
N ALA A 500 28.25 21.79 20.52
CA ALA A 500 27.30 20.77 20.09
C ALA A 500 27.95 19.73 19.16
N ARG A 501 28.72 20.18 18.15
CA ARG A 501 29.48 19.30 17.25
C ARG A 501 30.51 18.46 18.00
N ARG A 502 31.25 19.06 18.94
CA ARG A 502 32.21 18.31 19.77
C ARG A 502 31.57 17.16 20.54
N LEU A 503 30.40 17.39 21.16
CA LEU A 503 29.67 16.36 21.88
C LEU A 503 29.20 15.24 20.94
N ARG A 504 28.67 15.60 19.76
CA ARG A 504 28.23 14.65 18.73
C ARG A 504 29.40 13.83 18.17
N ASP A 505 30.47 14.49 17.75
CA ASP A 505 31.60 13.88 17.04
C ASP A 505 32.50 13.05 17.96
N ALA A 506 32.40 13.27 19.28
CA ALA A 506 33.05 12.43 20.28
C ALA A 506 32.49 11.00 20.33
N MET A 507 31.23 10.78 19.91
CA MET A 507 30.57 9.47 19.94
C MET A 507 31.26 8.48 18.98
N ASP A 508 31.88 7.44 19.56
CA ASP A 508 32.57 6.41 18.79
C ASP A 508 31.64 5.33 18.27
N TRP A 509 30.86 5.63 17.23
CA TRP A 509 29.89 4.71 16.63
C TRP A 509 30.46 3.34 16.26
N ALA A 510 31.75 3.26 15.90
CA ALA A 510 32.42 1.99 15.62
C ALA A 510 32.45 1.04 16.84
N ALA A 511 32.35 1.55 18.07
CA ALA A 511 32.35 0.75 19.30
C ALA A 511 31.04 -0.03 19.53
N LEU A 512 29.93 0.40 18.93
CA LEU A 512 28.63 -0.27 19.00
C LEU A 512 28.28 -1.01 17.69
N TYR A 513 29.15 -0.92 16.68
CA TYR A 513 28.95 -1.52 15.37
C TYR A 513 29.53 -2.95 15.31
N ASP A 514 28.71 -3.93 14.92
CA ASP A 514 29.16 -5.29 14.65
C ASP A 514 29.52 -5.44 13.17
N THR A 515 30.83 -5.48 12.89
CA THR A 515 31.35 -5.58 11.52
C THR A 515 30.98 -6.90 10.82
N ARG A 516 30.54 -7.93 11.56
CA ARG A 516 30.17 -9.25 11.01
C ARG A 516 28.76 -9.23 10.44
N THR A 517 27.80 -8.69 11.19
CA THR A 517 26.39 -8.58 10.79
C THR A 517 26.09 -7.27 10.06
N LYS A 518 27.00 -6.30 10.11
CA LYS A 518 26.81 -4.92 9.63
C LYS A 518 25.70 -4.18 10.39
N GLN A 519 25.38 -4.63 11.60
CA GLN A 519 24.32 -4.06 12.43
C GLN A 519 24.89 -3.45 13.71
N PHE A 520 24.10 -2.64 14.40
CA PHE A 520 24.46 -2.08 15.69
C PHE A 520 23.96 -2.99 16.82
N TYR A 521 24.79 -3.17 17.85
CA TYR A 521 24.29 -3.66 19.13
C TYR A 521 23.33 -2.62 19.73
N GLY A 522 22.30 -3.06 20.45
CA GLY A 522 21.33 -2.13 21.05
C GLY A 522 21.94 -1.20 22.10
N GLY A 523 23.07 -1.58 22.71
CA GLY A 523 23.80 -0.74 23.63
C GLY A 523 24.97 -1.43 24.35
N TYR A 524 25.62 -0.69 25.24
CA TYR A 524 26.68 -1.15 26.14
C TYR A 524 26.25 -1.04 27.60
N ASP A 525 26.34 -2.13 28.35
CA ASP A 525 26.01 -2.15 29.79
C ASP A 525 27.23 -1.73 30.61
N MET A 526 27.17 -0.55 31.23
CA MET A 526 28.27 0.00 32.04
C MET A 526 28.60 -0.83 33.28
N LYS A 527 27.61 -1.58 33.80
CA LYS A 527 27.79 -2.42 34.98
C LYS A 527 28.44 -3.75 34.62
N LYS A 528 28.02 -4.37 33.51
CA LYS A 528 28.60 -5.63 33.02
C LYS A 528 29.86 -5.43 32.17
N GLN A 529 30.12 -4.19 31.75
CA GLN A 529 31.23 -3.80 30.89
C GLN A 529 31.24 -4.55 29.55
N GLY A 530 30.09 -4.64 28.89
CA GLY A 530 29.98 -5.32 27.60
C GLY A 530 28.71 -4.96 26.83
N VAL A 531 28.72 -5.25 25.54
CA VAL A 531 27.50 -5.28 24.71
C VAL A 531 26.75 -6.58 24.96
N ASN A 532 25.44 -6.60 24.71
CA ASN A 532 24.69 -7.85 24.63
C ASN A 532 24.84 -8.44 23.22
N PRO A 533 25.53 -9.59 23.05
CA PRO A 533 25.77 -10.15 21.71
C PRO A 533 24.50 -10.62 21.01
N ASP A 534 23.40 -10.83 21.75
CA ASP A 534 22.12 -11.30 21.22
C ASP A 534 21.14 -10.16 20.91
N TRP A 535 21.52 -8.91 21.16
CA TRP A 535 20.65 -7.75 20.96
C TRP A 535 21.24 -6.79 19.93
N HIS A 536 20.75 -6.90 18.70
CA HIS A 536 21.01 -5.94 17.62
C HIS A 536 19.78 -5.08 17.38
N ILE A 537 20.01 -3.83 16.98
CA ILE A 537 18.98 -2.95 16.46
C ILE A 537 18.98 -3.05 14.93
N ASP A 538 18.11 -3.92 14.43
CA ASP A 538 18.14 -4.35 13.04
C ASP A 538 16.93 -3.91 12.23
N MET A 539 15.84 -3.38 12.79
CA MET A 539 14.63 -3.09 12.01
C MET A 539 14.65 -1.71 11.35
N LEU A 540 14.27 -1.61 10.08
CA LEU A 540 14.11 -0.30 9.41
C LEU A 540 12.86 0.45 9.92
N GLY A 541 11.82 -0.26 10.33
CA GLY A 541 10.56 0.29 10.83
C GLY A 541 10.59 0.83 12.26
N THR A 542 11.77 1.18 12.77
CA THR A 542 11.99 1.67 14.15
C THR A 542 12.83 2.92 14.17
N ASP A 543 12.75 3.66 15.27
CA ASP A 543 13.57 4.82 15.57
C ASP A 543 15.06 4.46 15.73
N SER A 544 15.39 3.18 15.90
CA SER A 544 16.77 2.70 15.90
C SER A 544 17.53 3.00 14.61
N ARG A 545 16.83 3.25 13.49
CA ARG A 545 17.47 3.74 12.26
C ARG A 545 18.17 5.09 12.46
N ALA A 546 17.79 5.88 13.47
CA ALA A 546 18.50 7.10 13.83
C ALA A 546 19.97 6.84 14.22
N ALA A 547 20.24 5.73 14.93
CA ALA A 547 21.59 5.34 15.31
C ALA A 547 22.44 4.99 14.08
N ALA A 548 21.89 4.15 13.18
CA ALA A 548 22.55 3.79 11.92
C ALA A 548 22.83 5.03 11.06
N PHE A 549 21.84 5.92 10.92
CA PHE A 549 21.99 7.18 10.18
C PHE A 549 23.12 8.05 10.75
N MET A 550 23.12 8.30 12.06
CA MET A 550 24.12 9.16 12.69
C MET A 550 25.52 8.54 12.65
N ALA A 551 25.63 7.20 12.68
CA ALA A 551 26.89 6.51 12.49
C ALA A 551 27.44 6.68 11.06
N ILE A 552 26.59 6.61 10.05
CA ILE A 552 26.95 6.86 8.65
C ILE A 552 27.36 8.33 8.47
N ALA A 553 26.59 9.26 9.02
CA ALA A 553 26.90 10.69 9.00
C ALA A 553 28.26 10.99 9.66
N SER A 554 28.62 10.29 10.72
CA SER A 554 29.94 10.44 11.36
C SER A 554 31.13 10.00 10.49
N GLY A 555 30.87 9.30 9.37
CA GLY A 555 31.90 8.72 8.50
C GLY A 555 32.63 7.50 9.10
N ARG A 556 32.22 7.01 10.28
CA ARG A 556 32.84 5.85 10.95
C ARG A 556 32.26 4.51 10.50
N VAL A 557 31.07 4.51 9.91
CA VAL A 557 30.36 3.32 9.42
C VAL A 557 29.86 3.59 8.00
N GLY A 558 29.90 2.58 7.13
CA GLY A 558 29.43 2.72 5.75
C GLY A 558 27.93 2.48 5.57
N ALA A 559 27.42 2.82 4.39
CA ALA A 559 26.00 2.71 4.04
C ALA A 559 25.46 1.27 4.09
N GLU A 560 26.34 0.26 4.05
CA GLU A 560 25.96 -1.15 4.22
C GLU A 560 25.25 -1.41 5.57
N SER A 561 25.46 -0.56 6.57
CA SER A 561 24.73 -0.66 7.84
C SER A 561 23.24 -0.35 7.69
N TRP A 562 22.88 0.60 6.81
CA TRP A 562 21.49 0.91 6.50
C TRP A 562 20.85 -0.23 5.69
N GLU A 563 21.59 -0.77 4.72
CA GLU A 563 21.15 -1.88 3.87
C GLU A 563 20.90 -3.17 4.68
N ALA A 564 21.71 -3.43 5.70
CA ALA A 564 21.61 -4.61 6.55
C ALA A 564 20.41 -4.63 7.50
N MET A 565 19.64 -3.53 7.62
CA MET A 565 18.44 -3.51 8.45
C MET A 565 17.34 -4.40 7.83
N SER A 566 16.51 -5.04 8.64
CA SER A 566 15.37 -5.83 8.25
C SER A 566 14.28 -4.95 7.64
N ARG A 567 13.77 -5.38 6.47
CA ARG A 567 12.58 -4.84 5.79
C ARG A 567 11.35 -5.72 6.04
N GLY A 568 11.33 -6.47 7.15
CA GLY A 568 10.19 -7.28 7.55
C GLY A 568 8.94 -6.41 7.71
N VAL A 569 7.78 -6.94 7.31
CA VAL A 569 6.51 -6.22 7.32
C VAL A 569 5.46 -6.99 8.10
N GLU A 570 4.48 -6.26 8.62
CA GLU A 570 3.20 -6.80 9.08
C GLU A 570 2.06 -6.22 8.23
N GLU A 571 0.93 -6.94 8.17
CA GLU A 571 -0.28 -6.49 7.49
C GLU A 571 -1.43 -6.40 8.49
N ARG A 572 -2.15 -5.27 8.46
CA ARG A 572 -3.41 -5.11 9.17
C ARG A 572 -4.36 -4.27 8.32
N TYR A 573 -5.62 -4.71 8.18
CA TYR A 573 -6.65 -4.00 7.42
C TYR A 573 -6.30 -3.75 5.94
N HIS A 574 -5.59 -4.70 5.30
CA HIS A 574 -5.06 -4.57 3.93
C HIS A 574 -4.03 -3.45 3.75
N VAL A 575 -3.41 -3.03 4.85
CA VAL A 575 -2.35 -2.03 4.89
C VAL A 575 -1.10 -2.69 5.46
N LYS A 576 -0.01 -2.60 4.70
CA LYS A 576 1.28 -3.17 5.08
C LYS A 576 2.27 -2.10 5.47
N TYR A 577 3.04 -2.39 6.50
CA TYR A 577 4.02 -1.50 7.07
C TYR A 577 5.12 -2.32 7.74
N LEU A 578 6.29 -1.74 7.89
CA LEU A 578 7.47 -2.37 8.49
C LEU A 578 7.21 -2.74 9.95
N LEU A 579 7.84 -3.83 10.38
CA LEU A 579 7.91 -4.23 11.79
C LEU A 579 8.78 -3.23 12.58
N PRO A 580 8.56 -3.11 13.91
CA PRO A 580 7.50 -3.68 14.72
C PRO A 580 6.34 -2.69 14.82
N GLY A 581 5.16 -3.09 14.35
CA GLY A 581 3.97 -2.25 14.43
C GLY A 581 3.36 -2.19 15.82
N TRP A 582 2.18 -2.82 15.98
CA TRP A 582 1.38 -2.75 17.21
C TRP A 582 2.04 -3.43 18.42
N VAL A 583 2.86 -4.45 18.18
CA VAL A 583 3.59 -5.18 19.23
C VAL A 583 4.82 -4.38 19.69
N GLY A 584 5.29 -3.42 18.90
CA GLY A 584 6.38 -2.51 19.24
C GLY A 584 5.95 -1.37 20.17
N GLY A 585 6.66 -0.25 20.03
CA GLY A 585 6.32 1.01 20.69
C GLY A 585 5.16 1.79 20.03
N GLY A 586 4.55 1.26 18.96
CA GLY A 586 3.50 1.94 18.21
C GLY A 586 4.03 3.07 17.31
N LEU A 587 3.20 4.09 17.03
CA LEU A 587 3.48 5.07 15.97
C LEU A 587 4.79 5.85 16.17
N PHE A 588 5.24 6.12 17.39
CA PHE A 588 6.49 6.84 17.60
C PHE A 588 7.70 6.12 16.99
N MET A 589 7.74 4.78 17.04
CA MET A 589 8.83 3.98 16.45
C MET A 589 8.99 4.25 14.96
N GLN A 590 7.88 4.47 14.25
CA GLN A 590 7.94 4.71 12.81
C GLN A 590 8.17 6.18 12.46
N TYR A 591 7.77 7.14 13.31
CA TYR A 591 7.82 8.57 12.95
C TYR A 591 8.92 9.38 13.62
N LEU A 592 9.50 8.95 14.75
CA LEU A 592 10.43 9.77 15.53
C LEU A 592 11.60 10.29 14.68
N THR A 593 12.25 9.40 13.93
CA THR A 593 13.36 9.78 13.04
C THR A 593 12.91 10.74 11.93
N GLY A 594 11.69 10.59 11.41
CA GLY A 594 11.13 11.43 10.35
C GLY A 594 10.82 12.88 10.77
N ILE A 595 10.85 13.18 12.08
CA ILE A 595 10.84 14.55 12.58
C ILE A 595 12.11 15.30 12.12
N PHE A 596 13.25 14.61 12.08
CA PHE A 596 14.56 15.18 11.75
C PHE A 596 14.98 14.86 10.31
N LEU A 597 14.74 13.63 9.85
CA LEU A 597 15.15 13.13 8.55
C LEU A 597 14.04 13.36 7.50
N GLY A 598 14.42 13.81 6.30
CA GLY A 598 13.52 14.02 5.17
C GLY A 598 13.36 12.69 4.45
N GLU A 599 12.56 11.80 5.02
CA GLU A 599 12.44 10.41 4.55
C GLU A 599 11.01 10.04 4.12
N ARG A 600 10.12 11.02 3.94
CA ARG A 600 8.70 10.78 3.63
C ARG A 600 8.49 10.02 2.32
N HIS A 601 9.39 10.17 1.35
CA HIS A 601 9.40 9.43 0.09
C HIS A 601 10.05 8.04 0.21
N SER A 602 10.85 7.81 1.24
CA SER A 602 11.58 6.57 1.43
C SER A 602 10.64 5.41 1.79
N LEU A 603 11.17 4.18 1.82
CA LEU A 603 10.41 3.03 2.31
C LEU A 603 9.96 3.23 3.78
N ALA A 604 10.82 3.79 4.63
CA ALA A 604 10.51 4.04 6.03
C ALA A 604 9.40 5.09 6.22
N GLY A 605 9.46 6.20 5.47
CA GLY A 605 8.41 7.22 5.52
C GLY A 605 7.05 6.72 5.03
N ARG A 606 7.03 5.98 3.91
CA ARG A 606 5.81 5.33 3.41
C ARG A 606 5.25 4.30 4.38
N SER A 607 6.13 3.53 5.02
CA SER A 607 5.73 2.59 6.08
C SER A 607 5.06 3.31 7.24
N ALA A 608 5.63 4.42 7.72
CA ALA A 608 5.07 5.21 8.81
C ALA A 608 3.67 5.72 8.44
N ALA A 609 3.51 6.24 7.22
CA ALA A 609 2.23 6.71 6.70
C ALA A 609 1.19 5.57 6.60
N ASN A 610 1.60 4.41 6.11
CA ASN A 610 0.76 3.21 6.08
C ASN A 610 0.36 2.76 7.50
N PHE A 611 1.29 2.76 8.46
CA PHE A 611 0.97 2.36 9.82
C PHE A 611 -0.02 3.33 10.50
N ALA A 612 0.11 4.64 10.27
CA ALA A 612 -0.87 5.62 10.72
C ALA A 612 -2.25 5.40 10.10
N TYR A 613 -2.30 5.08 8.81
CA TYR A 613 -3.57 4.72 8.15
C TYR A 613 -4.17 3.43 8.73
N ALA A 614 -3.35 2.41 9.02
CA ALA A 614 -3.79 1.19 9.70
C ALA A 614 -4.36 1.48 11.11
N ASN A 615 -3.82 2.49 11.82
CA ASN A 615 -4.39 2.96 13.08
C ASN A 615 -5.78 3.58 12.86
N MET A 616 -5.98 4.41 11.84
CA MET A 616 -7.31 4.96 11.52
C MET A 616 -8.31 3.85 11.18
N ARG A 617 -7.91 2.88 10.34
CA ARG A 617 -8.73 1.69 10.02
C ARG A 617 -9.08 0.91 11.27
N HIS A 618 -8.12 0.72 12.18
CA HIS A 618 -8.35 0.04 13.44
C HIS A 618 -9.48 0.68 14.25
N ALA A 619 -9.48 2.01 14.37
CA ALA A 619 -10.53 2.74 15.06
C ALA A 619 -11.89 2.55 14.38
N ASP A 620 -11.97 2.59 13.04
CA ASP A 620 -13.23 2.36 12.34
C ASP A 620 -13.80 0.97 12.57
N GLU A 621 -12.96 -0.07 12.42
CA GLU A 621 -13.37 -1.47 12.55
C GLU A 621 -13.81 -1.80 13.98
N LYS A 622 -13.24 -1.10 14.96
CA LYS A 622 -13.62 -1.22 16.38
C LYS A 622 -14.70 -0.22 16.81
N ALA A 623 -15.17 0.62 15.90
CA ALA A 623 -16.09 1.72 16.18
C ALA A 623 -15.62 2.63 17.34
N LEU A 624 -14.31 2.87 17.43
CA LEU A 624 -13.71 3.75 18.42
C LEU A 624 -13.81 5.21 17.96
N PRO A 625 -14.07 6.15 18.88
CA PRO A 625 -14.24 7.55 18.52
C PRO A 625 -12.93 8.24 18.12
N ALA A 626 -11.78 7.77 18.59
CA ALA A 626 -10.48 8.37 18.33
C ALA A 626 -9.40 7.30 18.09
N TRP A 627 -8.27 7.70 17.51
CA TRP A 627 -7.13 6.84 17.17
C TRP A 627 -5.79 7.43 17.62
N GLY A 628 -4.73 6.62 17.62
CA GLY A 628 -3.35 7.02 17.91
C GLY A 628 -2.71 6.13 18.96
N TRP A 629 -2.21 4.97 18.56
CA TRP A 629 -1.58 4.01 19.46
C TRP A 629 -0.07 4.13 19.43
N SER A 630 0.49 4.43 20.58
CA SER A 630 1.92 4.59 20.81
C SER A 630 2.20 4.44 22.30
N SER A 631 3.43 4.10 22.66
CA SER A 631 3.83 4.04 24.06
C SER A 631 3.57 5.38 24.74
N CYS A 632 2.99 5.36 25.93
CA CYS A 632 2.55 6.55 26.66
C CYS A 632 2.37 6.24 28.16
N ALA A 633 2.16 7.27 28.96
CA ALA A 633 1.75 7.15 30.35
C ALA A 633 0.34 6.53 30.42
N ASP A 634 0.15 5.52 31.27
CA ASP A 634 -1.13 4.85 31.42
C ASP A 634 -2.12 5.73 32.22
N PRO A 635 -3.40 5.86 31.80
CA PRO A 635 -4.43 6.49 32.63
C PRO A 635 -4.59 5.88 34.04
N ASP A 636 -4.19 4.62 34.25
CA ASP A 636 -4.18 3.94 35.54
C ASP A 636 -2.85 4.10 36.31
N GLY A 637 -1.87 4.81 35.75
CA GLY A 637 -0.55 5.03 36.31
C GLY A 637 0.50 4.07 35.76
N GLY A 638 1.74 4.56 35.65
CA GLY A 638 2.84 3.85 35.01
C GLY A 638 2.93 4.14 33.52
N TYR A 639 3.59 3.25 32.77
CA TYR A 639 3.89 3.40 31.36
C TYR A 639 3.44 2.16 30.58
N ILE A 640 2.78 2.38 29.45
CA ILE A 640 2.36 1.33 28.51
C ILE A 640 3.12 1.48 27.19
N GLY A 641 3.41 0.34 26.58
CA GLY A 641 4.25 0.21 25.39
C GLY A 641 4.72 -1.24 25.27
N TRP A 642 5.45 -1.56 24.20
CA TRP A 642 6.17 -2.84 24.07
C TRP A 642 5.26 -4.07 24.28
N GLY A 643 4.25 -4.21 23.42
CA GLY A 643 3.29 -5.32 23.46
C GLY A 643 2.19 -5.18 24.52
N LYS A 644 2.14 -4.07 25.26
CA LYS A 644 1.11 -3.77 26.27
C LYS A 644 0.10 -2.70 25.83
N LEU A 645 0.14 -2.26 24.58
CA LEU A 645 -0.84 -1.33 24.04
C LEU A 645 -2.25 -1.95 24.08
N ARG A 646 -3.25 -1.14 24.41
CA ARG A 646 -4.65 -1.58 24.58
C ARG A 646 -5.54 -0.81 23.61
N ASP A 647 -6.53 -1.49 23.02
CA ASP A 647 -7.47 -0.89 22.06
C ASP A 647 -8.14 0.36 22.66
N GLU A 648 -8.46 0.35 23.96
CA GLU A 648 -9.15 1.45 24.61
C GLU A 648 -8.29 2.65 25.02
N VAL A 649 -6.95 2.60 24.90
CA VAL A 649 -6.06 3.70 25.30
C VAL A 649 -5.35 4.27 24.08
N VAL A 650 -5.54 5.56 23.85
CA VAL A 650 -4.90 6.31 22.75
C VAL A 650 -4.14 7.51 23.30
N THR A 651 -3.12 7.94 22.57
CA THR A 651 -2.29 9.11 22.90
C THR A 651 -2.30 10.16 21.78
N PRO A 652 -2.51 11.45 22.12
CA PRO A 652 -2.58 12.51 21.11
C PRO A 652 -1.29 12.67 20.30
N HIS A 653 -0.10 12.48 20.92
CA HIS A 653 1.17 12.64 20.21
C HIS A 653 1.30 11.66 19.04
N ALA A 654 0.79 10.43 19.19
CA ALA A 654 0.81 9.41 18.15
C ALA A 654 0.10 9.85 16.88
N SER A 655 -1.08 10.44 17.04
CA SER A 655 -1.83 10.95 15.89
C SER A 655 -1.14 12.15 15.25
N VAL A 656 -0.58 13.06 16.06
CA VAL A 656 0.08 14.28 15.56
C VAL A 656 1.35 13.98 14.77
N LEU A 657 2.06 12.89 15.07
CA LEU A 657 3.23 12.45 14.29
C LEU A 657 2.89 12.26 12.80
N ALA A 658 1.65 11.91 12.47
CA ALA A 658 1.18 11.68 11.11
C ALA A 658 0.58 12.93 10.42
N ILE A 659 0.66 14.12 11.04
CA ILE A 659 -0.05 15.33 10.58
C ILE A 659 0.36 15.79 9.19
N GLU A 660 1.61 15.55 8.79
CA GLU A 660 2.06 15.95 7.46
C GLU A 660 1.52 15.03 6.35
N ASP A 661 1.13 13.81 6.69
CA ASP A 661 0.58 12.81 5.77
C ASP A 661 -0.96 12.80 5.77
N PHE A 662 -1.58 13.10 6.92
CA PHE A 662 -3.04 13.06 7.13
C PHE A 662 -3.52 14.27 7.96
N PRO A 663 -3.30 15.51 7.48
CA PRO A 663 -3.53 16.71 8.29
C PRO A 663 -4.98 16.86 8.76
N GLU A 664 -5.92 16.43 7.94
CA GLU A 664 -7.35 16.59 8.18
C GLU A 664 -7.86 15.53 9.15
N GLU A 665 -7.45 14.27 8.97
CA GLU A 665 -7.76 13.16 9.88
C GLU A 665 -7.16 13.38 11.27
N VAL A 666 -5.94 13.91 11.34
CA VAL A 666 -5.32 14.29 12.60
C VAL A 666 -6.10 15.41 13.26
N LEU A 667 -6.48 16.46 12.54
CA LEU A 667 -7.26 17.55 13.11
C LEU A 667 -8.61 17.07 13.65
N GLN A 668 -9.34 16.26 12.88
CA GLN A 668 -10.62 15.68 13.32
C GLN A 668 -10.44 14.85 14.58
N ASN A 669 -9.38 14.03 14.64
CA ASN A 669 -9.04 13.25 15.83
C ASN A 669 -8.70 14.15 17.03
N LEU A 670 -7.96 15.24 16.85
CA LEU A 670 -7.66 16.20 17.92
C LEU A 670 -8.93 16.88 18.45
N TYR A 671 -9.87 17.27 17.59
CA TYR A 671 -11.15 17.80 18.04
C TYR A 671 -11.95 16.78 18.84
N GLU A 672 -11.94 15.53 18.41
CA GLU A 672 -12.63 14.44 19.08
C GLU A 672 -11.99 14.12 20.44
N LEU A 673 -10.66 14.03 20.52
CA LEU A 673 -9.91 13.88 21.77
C LEU A 673 -10.20 15.04 22.74
N GLN A 674 -10.27 16.27 22.23
CA GLN A 674 -10.67 17.43 23.04
C GLN A 674 -12.11 17.28 23.56
N ARG A 675 -13.05 16.86 22.70
CA ARG A 675 -14.46 16.63 23.05
C ARG A 675 -14.60 15.52 24.11
N LEU A 676 -13.74 14.51 24.06
CA LEU A 676 -13.67 13.43 25.04
C LEU A 676 -13.03 13.85 26.37
N GLY A 677 -12.42 15.04 26.44
CA GLY A 677 -11.87 15.60 27.68
C GLY A 677 -10.35 15.40 27.84
N ALA A 678 -9.62 15.05 26.79
CA ALA A 678 -8.16 14.82 26.85
C ALA A 678 -7.34 16.10 27.16
N ARG A 679 -7.95 17.29 27.04
CA ARG A 679 -7.33 18.57 27.42
C ARG A 679 -7.81 18.99 28.80
N VAL A 680 -6.97 18.76 29.81
CA VAL A 680 -7.25 19.15 31.20
C VAL A 680 -6.23 20.18 31.68
N PRO A 681 -6.65 21.37 32.14
CA PRO A 681 -5.73 22.38 32.65
C PRO A 681 -4.81 21.83 33.73
N TRP A 682 -3.53 22.20 33.66
CA TRP A 682 -2.57 21.92 34.71
C TRP A 682 -2.81 22.90 35.87
N LYS A 683 -2.97 22.38 37.08
CA LYS A 683 -3.21 23.18 38.28
C LYS A 683 -1.97 23.21 39.14
N GLU A 684 -1.40 24.39 39.31
CA GLU A 684 -0.25 24.60 40.19
C GLU A 684 -0.44 25.90 40.96
N ALA A 685 -0.27 25.85 42.29
CA ALA A 685 -0.42 27.00 43.18
C ALA A 685 -1.72 27.80 42.99
N GLY A 686 -2.84 27.11 42.72
CA GLY A 686 -4.16 27.72 42.53
C GLY A 686 -4.36 28.43 41.18
N ARG A 687 -3.45 28.24 40.21
CA ARG A 687 -3.59 28.77 38.85
C ARG A 687 -3.77 27.64 37.85
N ASP A 688 -4.66 27.86 36.90
CA ASP A 688 -4.88 26.96 35.77
C ASP A 688 -3.94 27.38 34.62
N ARG A 689 -3.20 26.42 34.06
CA ARG A 689 -2.34 26.58 32.89
C ARG A 689 -2.82 25.67 31.76
N ALA A 690 -2.89 26.20 30.55
CA ALA A 690 -3.23 25.43 29.36
C ALA A 690 -1.95 24.88 28.74
N PHE A 691 -1.77 23.56 28.82
CA PHE A 691 -0.60 22.83 28.33
C PHE A 691 -0.95 21.88 27.17
N GLY A 692 -2.05 22.14 26.47
CA GLY A 692 -2.51 21.26 25.41
C GLY A 692 -3.13 19.96 25.94
N PHE A 693 -2.66 18.83 25.43
CA PHE A 693 -3.21 17.50 25.69
C PHE A 693 -2.44 16.76 26.77
N ARG A 694 -3.18 16.07 27.65
CA ARG A 694 -2.62 15.02 28.52
C ARG A 694 -2.04 13.89 27.68
N ASP A 695 -1.14 13.14 28.28
CA ASP A 695 -0.33 12.16 27.58
C ASP A 695 -1.18 11.08 26.88
N SER A 696 -2.20 10.57 27.57
CA SER A 696 -3.15 9.59 27.01
C SER A 696 -4.55 9.73 27.60
N ILE A 697 -5.52 9.10 26.92
CA ILE A 697 -6.91 8.96 27.34
C ILE A 697 -7.40 7.53 27.10
N ARG A 698 -8.17 6.99 28.05
CA ARG A 698 -8.95 5.78 27.88
C ARG A 698 -10.34 6.11 27.35
N LEU A 699 -10.70 5.57 26.20
CA LEU A 699 -11.91 5.90 25.45
C LEU A 699 -13.20 5.37 26.10
N THR A 700 -13.12 4.28 26.85
CA THR A 700 -14.28 3.61 27.45
C THR A 700 -14.93 4.41 28.57
N ASP A 701 -14.13 5.04 29.44
CA ASP A 701 -14.59 5.82 30.60
C ASP A 701 -14.09 7.28 30.59
N ARG A 702 -13.36 7.68 29.54
CA ARG A 702 -12.77 9.01 29.35
C ARG A 702 -11.75 9.40 30.43
N LYS A 703 -11.15 8.41 31.10
CA LYS A 703 -10.09 8.67 32.08
C LYS A 703 -8.83 9.12 31.35
N VAL A 704 -8.29 10.26 31.75
CA VAL A 704 -7.04 10.81 31.21
C VAL A 704 -5.88 10.48 32.15
N SER A 705 -4.69 10.30 31.58
CA SER A 705 -3.44 10.25 32.35
C SER A 705 -3.23 11.52 33.18
N ALA A 706 -2.60 11.35 34.35
CA ALA A 706 -2.25 12.45 35.24
C ALA A 706 -0.99 13.22 34.78
N GLU A 707 -0.27 12.67 33.81
CA GLU A 707 1.08 13.07 33.44
C GLU A 707 1.08 13.85 32.11
N TYR A 708 2.14 14.64 31.92
CA TYR A 708 2.64 15.05 30.62
C TYR A 708 4.04 14.46 30.51
N LEU A 709 4.29 13.53 29.59
CA LEU A 709 5.65 13.08 29.30
C LEU A 709 6.34 14.12 28.41
N VAL A 710 7.47 14.65 28.84
CA VAL A 710 8.10 15.79 28.14
C VAL A 710 8.62 15.36 26.76
N LEU A 711 9.07 14.10 26.64
CA LEU A 711 9.47 13.52 25.34
C LEU A 711 8.30 13.52 24.35
N ASP A 712 7.11 13.06 24.78
CA ASP A 712 5.91 12.99 23.96
C ASP A 712 5.41 14.39 23.58
N GLN A 713 5.48 15.34 24.52
CA GLN A 713 5.18 16.74 24.22
C GLN A 713 6.18 17.33 23.22
N ALA A 714 7.47 16.98 23.29
CA ALA A 714 8.47 17.43 22.34
C ALA A 714 8.21 16.84 20.94
N MET A 715 7.89 15.55 20.83
CA MET A 715 7.49 14.93 19.55
C MET A 715 6.26 15.61 18.95
N LEU A 716 5.23 15.86 19.76
CA LEU A 716 4.00 16.56 19.36
C LEU A 716 4.32 17.99 18.87
N PHE A 717 5.12 18.74 19.64
CA PHE A 717 5.51 20.10 19.32
C PHE A 717 6.31 20.20 18.00
N LEU A 718 7.34 19.37 17.87
CA LEU A 718 8.22 19.37 16.70
C LEU A 718 7.48 18.95 15.42
N SER A 719 6.57 17.98 15.52
CA SER A 719 5.74 17.53 14.38
C SER A 719 4.77 18.63 13.93
N LEU A 720 4.09 19.30 14.87
CA LEU A 720 3.25 20.46 14.54
C LEU A 720 4.06 21.59 13.89
N ALA A 721 5.25 21.85 14.41
CA ALA A 721 6.10 22.92 13.87
C ALA A 721 6.61 22.59 12.47
N ASN A 722 7.02 21.34 12.20
CA ASN A 722 7.35 20.91 10.85
C ASN A 722 6.16 21.12 9.89
N PHE A 723 4.94 20.80 10.31
CA PHE A 723 3.75 21.04 9.49
C PHE A 723 3.47 22.54 9.25
N LEU A 724 3.56 23.36 10.30
CA LEU A 724 3.19 24.78 10.26
C LEU A 724 4.25 25.70 9.64
N GLU A 725 5.52 25.29 9.68
CA GLU A 725 6.67 26.09 9.28
C GLU A 725 7.56 25.35 8.27
N ASP A 726 6.96 24.52 7.42
CA ASP A 726 7.55 23.87 6.23
C ASP A 726 8.82 23.03 6.51
N GLY A 727 8.71 22.10 7.45
CA GLY A 727 9.81 21.19 7.83
C GLY A 727 10.95 21.87 8.57
N VAL A 728 10.67 22.86 9.43
CA VAL A 728 11.69 23.67 10.14
C VAL A 728 12.79 22.85 10.83
N VAL A 729 12.46 21.72 11.45
CA VAL A 729 13.46 20.84 12.10
C VAL A 729 14.35 20.19 11.06
N ARG A 730 13.76 19.67 9.98
CA ARG A 730 14.48 19.05 8.87
C ARG A 730 15.40 20.04 8.18
N ARG A 731 14.98 21.30 8.00
CA ARG A 731 15.86 22.34 7.43
C ARG A 731 17.13 22.55 8.24
N TYR A 732 17.05 22.57 9.58
CA TYR A 732 18.25 22.64 10.41
C TYR A 732 19.09 21.38 10.31
N PHE A 733 18.46 20.21 10.39
CA PHE A 733 19.17 18.94 10.38
C PHE A 733 19.93 18.71 9.05
N HIS A 734 19.27 18.95 7.91
CA HIS A 734 19.85 18.78 6.56
C HIS A 734 20.81 19.90 6.15
N ALA A 735 20.95 20.97 6.95
CA ALA A 735 21.97 21.98 6.70
C ALA A 735 23.38 21.50 7.08
N ASP A 736 23.51 20.44 7.87
CA ASP A 736 24.79 19.89 8.31
C ASP A 736 25.45 19.04 7.22
N GLU A 737 26.73 19.30 6.95
CA GLU A 737 27.49 18.62 5.88
C GLU A 737 27.58 17.10 6.08
N SER A 738 27.67 16.64 7.32
CA SER A 738 27.73 15.20 7.65
C SER A 738 26.41 14.50 7.33
N VAL A 739 25.28 15.19 7.54
CA VAL A 739 23.94 14.70 7.21
C VAL A 739 23.76 14.64 5.70
N GLN A 740 24.16 15.68 4.97
CA GLN A 740 24.08 15.70 3.50
C GLN A 740 24.91 14.58 2.86
N ALA A 741 26.11 14.31 3.40
CA ALA A 741 26.94 13.21 2.97
C ALA A 741 26.25 11.84 3.20
N ALA A 742 25.64 11.64 4.37
CA ALA A 742 24.91 10.40 4.66
C ALA A 742 23.66 10.21 3.78
N VAL A 743 22.87 11.27 3.56
CA VAL A 743 21.71 11.23 2.66
C VAL A 743 22.13 10.85 1.24
N THR A 744 23.25 11.41 0.76
CA THR A 744 23.79 11.06 -0.57
C THR A 744 24.30 9.63 -0.63
N ALA A 745 24.87 9.11 0.47
CA ALA A 745 25.42 7.77 0.54
C ALA A 745 24.35 6.67 0.67
N ILE A 746 23.14 7.00 1.13
CA ILE A 746 22.03 6.05 1.32
C ILE A 746 21.07 6.17 0.13
N PRO A 747 21.03 5.19 -0.81
CA PRO A 747 20.23 5.30 -2.03
C PRO A 747 18.75 5.60 -1.80
N GLU A 748 18.15 4.98 -0.76
CA GLU A 748 16.74 5.18 -0.40
C GLU A 748 16.39 6.62 0.02
N LEU A 749 17.38 7.42 0.40
CA LEU A 749 17.20 8.81 0.84
C LEU A 749 17.64 9.83 -0.22
N ALA A 750 18.47 9.42 -1.19
CA ALA A 750 19.04 10.29 -2.20
C ALA A 750 18.02 10.75 -3.28
N GLU A 751 16.87 10.07 -3.40
CA GLU A 751 15.80 10.49 -4.30
C GLU A 751 15.14 11.81 -3.82
N PRO A 752 14.78 12.74 -4.72
CA PRO A 752 14.16 13.99 -4.33
C PRO A 752 12.75 13.80 -3.76
N GLU A 753 12.36 14.65 -2.80
CA GLU A 753 10.99 14.71 -2.25
C GLU A 753 9.99 15.09 -3.36
N GLY A 754 9.38 14.09 -4.01
CA GLY A 754 8.39 14.32 -5.09
C GLY A 754 7.43 13.17 -5.39
N GLY A 755 7.61 11.99 -4.78
CA GLY A 755 6.74 10.83 -4.97
C GLY A 755 5.49 10.83 -4.06
N PRO A 756 4.42 10.10 -4.42
CA PRO A 756 3.21 9.99 -3.60
C PRO A 756 3.45 9.18 -2.33
N ARG A 757 2.67 9.55 -1.30
CA ARG A 757 3.07 9.45 0.12
C ARG A 757 2.34 8.39 0.95
N VAL A 758 1.38 7.63 0.40
CA VAL A 758 0.74 6.48 1.09
C VAL A 758 0.33 5.42 0.09
N SER A 759 0.53 4.17 0.48
CA SER A 759 0.16 2.94 -0.21
C SER A 759 -1.17 2.46 0.39
N ILE A 760 -2.30 2.54 -0.33
CA ILE A 760 -3.65 2.50 0.29
C ILE A 760 -4.31 1.13 0.18
N CYS A 761 -3.82 0.24 -0.69
CA CYS A 761 -4.34 -1.12 -0.80
C CYS A 761 -3.26 -2.08 -1.29
N GLU A 762 -2.73 -2.98 -0.44
CA GLU A 762 -2.15 -4.22 -0.99
C GLU A 762 -2.42 -5.46 -0.15
N PRO A 763 -2.84 -6.56 -0.78
CA PRO A 763 -2.29 -7.86 -0.45
C PRO A 763 -0.86 -7.93 -1.01
N GLY A 764 0.15 -8.11 -0.15
CA GLY A 764 1.42 -8.66 -0.64
C GLY A 764 2.72 -7.82 -0.67
N LEU A 765 3.05 -6.94 0.29
CA LEU A 765 4.45 -6.80 0.74
C LEU A 765 4.94 -8.14 1.29
N GLY A 766 5.48 -8.88 0.35
CA GLY A 766 6.15 -10.16 0.38
C GLY A 766 6.78 -10.33 -1.01
N ALA A 767 7.19 -9.21 -1.64
CA ALA A 767 8.13 -9.23 -2.73
C ALA A 767 9.53 -9.53 -2.14
N VAL A 768 9.69 -10.74 -1.60
CA VAL A 768 10.90 -11.46 -2.00
C VAL A 768 10.69 -11.66 -3.48
N SER A 769 11.44 -10.92 -4.29
CA SER A 769 11.41 -10.98 -5.74
C SER A 769 11.10 -12.40 -6.22
N ALA A 770 10.11 -12.57 -7.11
CA ALA A 770 9.95 -13.81 -7.86
C ALA A 770 11.26 -14.26 -8.53
N ALA A 771 12.21 -13.33 -8.71
CA ALA A 771 13.59 -13.62 -9.09
C ALA A 771 14.30 -14.66 -8.20
N ALA A 772 13.92 -14.87 -6.92
CA ALA A 772 14.63 -15.75 -6.00
C ALA A 772 14.03 -17.18 -5.81
N ARG A 773 12.88 -17.50 -6.42
CA ARG A 773 12.30 -18.86 -6.29
C ARG A 773 12.97 -19.89 -7.20
N GLY A 774 13.48 -19.51 -8.37
CA GLY A 774 14.08 -20.44 -9.34
C GLY A 774 15.50 -20.94 -8.99
N ASP A 775 16.19 -20.34 -8.01
CA ASP A 775 17.61 -20.61 -7.75
C ASP A 775 17.89 -21.24 -6.37
N ARG A 776 16.89 -21.79 -5.68
CA ARG A 776 17.11 -22.40 -4.35
C ARG A 776 17.88 -23.71 -4.49
N GLN A 777 18.86 -23.92 -3.62
CA GLN A 777 19.67 -25.13 -3.59
C GLN A 777 19.55 -25.83 -2.24
N LEU A 778 19.44 -27.16 -2.26
CA LEU A 778 19.53 -28.03 -1.08
C LEU A 778 20.63 -29.06 -1.26
N VAL A 779 21.41 -29.26 -0.22
CA VAL A 779 22.39 -30.33 -0.16
C VAL A 779 21.72 -31.57 0.43
N VAL A 780 21.76 -32.68 -0.30
CA VAL A 780 21.15 -33.96 0.12
C VAL A 780 22.24 -34.97 0.37
N SER A 781 22.39 -35.40 1.61
CA SER A 781 23.46 -36.31 2.04
C SER A 781 23.11 -37.77 1.79
N LYS A 782 24.14 -38.56 1.52
CA LYS A 782 24.01 -40.01 1.35
C LYS A 782 23.73 -40.67 2.69
N LEU A 783 22.75 -41.57 2.70
CA LEU A 783 22.37 -42.30 3.89
C LEU A 783 23.33 -43.47 4.11
N LYS A 784 23.82 -43.62 5.35
CA LYS A 784 24.68 -44.76 5.73
C LYS A 784 23.92 -46.09 5.78
N GLN A 785 22.62 -46.01 6.03
CA GLN A 785 21.67 -47.13 6.03
C GLN A 785 20.35 -46.64 5.42
N PRO A 786 19.66 -47.48 4.63
CA PRO A 786 18.31 -47.17 4.14
C PRO A 786 17.35 -46.81 5.26
N VAL A 787 16.50 -45.81 5.04
CA VAL A 787 15.36 -45.49 5.92
C VAL A 787 14.27 -46.54 5.74
N THR A 788 13.59 -46.90 6.83
CA THR A 788 12.45 -47.81 6.80
C THR A 788 11.21 -47.02 6.41
N VAL A 789 10.53 -47.37 5.32
CA VAL A 789 9.31 -46.67 4.88
C VAL A 789 8.10 -47.22 5.64
N ASP A 790 7.83 -46.71 6.85
CA ASP A 790 6.73 -47.15 7.71
C ASP A 790 5.80 -46.01 8.19
N GLY A 791 6.13 -44.77 7.82
CA GLY A 791 5.40 -43.56 8.16
C GLY A 791 5.84 -42.93 9.49
N ASP A 792 6.93 -43.41 10.10
CA ASP A 792 7.52 -42.90 11.34
C ASP A 792 8.87 -42.22 11.08
N LEU A 793 8.90 -40.89 11.19
CA LEU A 793 10.10 -40.11 10.90
C LEU A 793 11.20 -40.21 11.99
N ALA A 794 11.03 -41.05 13.01
CA ALA A 794 11.95 -41.18 14.14
C ALA A 794 13.28 -41.89 13.78
N ASP A 795 13.33 -42.71 12.73
CA ASP A 795 14.53 -43.44 12.30
C ASP A 795 15.43 -42.61 11.34
N TRP A 796 15.02 -41.38 10.99
CA TRP A 796 15.77 -40.51 10.10
C TRP A 796 17.08 -40.03 10.73
N PRO A 797 18.24 -40.22 10.08
CA PRO A 797 19.55 -39.91 10.66
C PRO A 797 19.91 -38.40 10.66
N GLY A 798 18.97 -37.52 10.33
CA GLY A 798 19.19 -36.06 10.19
C GLY A 798 17.95 -35.22 10.53
N GLY A 799 18.17 -33.92 10.77
CA GLY A 799 17.11 -32.96 11.04
C GLY A 799 16.33 -32.53 9.80
N VAL A 800 15.35 -31.63 10.00
CA VAL A 800 14.61 -30.98 8.91
C VAL A 800 15.57 -30.22 8.00
N VAL A 801 15.55 -30.52 6.70
CA VAL A 801 16.41 -29.87 5.70
C VAL A 801 15.70 -28.74 4.94
N ALA A 802 14.36 -28.74 4.94
CA ALA A 802 13.56 -27.64 4.40
C ALA A 802 12.21 -27.53 5.12
N ALA A 803 11.65 -26.32 5.17
CA ALA A 803 10.31 -26.09 5.71
C ALA A 803 9.51 -25.19 4.76
N LEU A 804 8.24 -25.54 4.54
CA LEU A 804 7.29 -24.70 3.81
C LEU A 804 6.27 -24.14 4.79
N ARG A 805 5.97 -22.86 4.65
CA ARG A 805 5.05 -22.12 5.52
C ARG A 805 4.18 -21.22 4.66
N TYR A 806 2.88 -21.26 4.89
CA TYR A 806 1.95 -20.27 4.38
C TYR A 806 2.00 -19.01 5.26
N PRO A 807 1.99 -17.79 4.69
CA PRO A 807 1.92 -17.48 3.26
C PRO A 807 3.29 -17.40 2.56
N GLU A 808 4.41 -17.50 3.29
CA GLU A 808 5.78 -17.33 2.78
C GLU A 808 6.06 -18.11 1.48
N HIS A 809 5.52 -19.32 1.39
CA HIS A 809 5.72 -20.26 0.31
C HIS A 809 4.50 -20.39 -0.61
N SER A 810 3.49 -19.51 -0.50
CA SER A 810 2.26 -19.60 -1.29
C SER A 810 2.54 -19.59 -2.80
N GLU A 811 1.97 -20.59 -3.49
CA GLU A 811 1.92 -20.74 -4.94
C GLU A 811 0.54 -20.31 -5.46
N ILE A 812 -0.54 -20.92 -4.93
CA ILE A 812 -1.93 -20.61 -5.29
C ILE A 812 -2.85 -20.78 -4.08
N GLY A 813 -3.99 -20.09 -4.11
CA GLY A 813 -5.10 -20.31 -3.16
C GLY A 813 -4.88 -19.79 -1.75
N ILE A 814 -5.92 -19.90 -0.92
CA ILE A 814 -5.97 -19.44 0.48
C ILE A 814 -6.60 -20.57 1.32
N PRO A 815 -6.00 -20.98 2.45
CA PRO A 815 -6.57 -22.01 3.31
C PRO A 815 -7.84 -21.47 3.99
N LEU A 816 -8.78 -22.35 4.33
CA LEU A 816 -10.11 -21.99 4.88
C LEU A 816 -10.05 -20.98 6.04
N THR A 817 -9.10 -21.13 6.95
CA THR A 817 -9.00 -20.30 8.17
C THR A 817 -8.08 -19.09 8.02
N GLY A 818 -7.38 -18.94 6.89
CA GLY A 818 -6.35 -17.93 6.70
C GLY A 818 -5.16 -18.05 7.67
N THR A 819 -5.00 -19.17 8.37
CA THR A 819 -3.93 -19.38 9.36
C THR A 819 -2.64 -19.93 8.74
N ASN A 820 -1.53 -19.85 9.49
CA ASN A 820 -0.26 -20.48 9.12
C ASN A 820 -0.43 -22.01 9.08
N PHE A 821 -0.46 -22.60 7.87
CA PHE A 821 -0.26 -24.03 7.64
C PHE A 821 1.11 -24.27 7.00
N GLY A 822 1.66 -25.47 7.14
CA GLY A 822 3.02 -25.74 6.69
C GLY A 822 3.48 -27.17 6.96
N GLY A 823 4.68 -27.46 6.49
CA GLY A 823 5.31 -28.77 6.71
C GLY A 823 6.82 -28.73 6.63
N THR A 824 7.43 -29.76 7.21
CA THR A 824 8.88 -29.92 7.27
C THR A 824 9.30 -31.13 6.45
N PHE A 825 10.40 -31.00 5.72
CA PHE A 825 10.92 -32.00 4.79
C PHE A 825 12.31 -32.48 5.21
N ARG A 826 12.55 -33.76 4.96
CA ARG A 826 13.81 -34.49 5.12
C ARG A 826 14.10 -35.18 3.81
N PHE A 827 15.36 -35.11 3.36
CA PHE A 827 15.82 -35.76 2.13
C PHE A 827 17.08 -36.55 2.43
N GLY A 828 17.22 -37.71 1.80
CA GLY A 828 18.43 -38.53 1.83
C GLY A 828 18.52 -39.38 0.58
N TRP A 829 19.69 -39.91 0.27
CA TRP A 829 19.86 -40.77 -0.91
C TRP A 829 20.82 -41.93 -0.72
N ASP A 830 20.71 -42.96 -1.55
CA ASP A 830 21.73 -43.99 -1.74
C ASP A 830 21.93 -44.29 -3.24
N ALA A 831 22.75 -45.31 -3.56
CA ALA A 831 23.08 -45.64 -4.95
C ALA A 831 21.84 -45.91 -5.82
N ASP A 832 20.75 -46.39 -5.22
CA ASP A 832 19.57 -46.92 -5.91
C ASP A 832 18.31 -46.08 -5.69
N ASN A 833 18.24 -45.27 -4.62
CA ASN A 833 17.02 -44.56 -4.21
C ASN A 833 17.23 -43.13 -3.70
N LEU A 834 16.19 -42.31 -3.89
CA LEU A 834 15.92 -41.07 -3.15
C LEU A 834 14.90 -41.36 -2.04
N TYR A 835 15.16 -40.81 -0.85
CA TYR A 835 14.29 -40.90 0.32
C TYR A 835 13.72 -39.53 0.65
N ILE A 836 12.41 -39.50 0.94
CA ILE A 836 11.68 -38.28 1.32
C ILE A 836 10.88 -38.56 2.58
N GLY A 837 11.01 -37.68 3.57
CA GLY A 837 10.24 -37.73 4.82
C GLY A 837 9.63 -36.36 5.08
N THR A 838 8.33 -36.28 5.30
CA THR A 838 7.65 -35.01 5.52
C THR A 838 6.61 -35.09 6.61
N GLU A 839 6.47 -34.02 7.39
CA GLU A 839 5.43 -33.85 8.41
C GLU A 839 4.69 -32.55 8.13
N VAL A 840 3.36 -32.63 8.00
CA VAL A 840 2.47 -31.51 7.66
C VAL A 840 1.47 -31.30 8.78
N GLU A 841 1.25 -30.02 9.13
CA GLU A 841 0.14 -29.58 9.95
C GLU A 841 -0.91 -28.91 9.07
N ASP A 842 -2.15 -29.38 9.17
CA ASP A 842 -3.30 -28.92 8.39
C ASP A 842 -4.54 -28.74 9.29
N ASP A 843 -5.51 -27.94 8.86
CA ASP A 843 -6.78 -27.76 9.57
C ASP A 843 -7.77 -28.91 9.28
N ASP A 844 -7.73 -29.46 8.06
CA ASP A 844 -8.53 -30.60 7.63
C ASP A 844 -7.65 -31.66 6.96
N LEU A 845 -8.06 -32.93 7.02
CA LEU A 845 -7.47 -33.99 6.21
C LEU A 845 -8.51 -34.56 5.23
N VAL A 846 -8.30 -34.31 3.93
CA VAL A 846 -9.18 -34.63 2.80
C VAL A 846 -8.40 -35.48 1.80
N CYS A 847 -8.51 -36.81 1.93
CA CYS A 847 -7.88 -37.78 1.01
C CYS A 847 -8.88 -38.85 0.55
N SER A 848 -9.87 -38.44 -0.24
CA SER A 848 -10.99 -39.25 -0.74
C SER A 848 -10.93 -39.58 -2.23
N ARG A 849 -10.03 -38.98 -3.00
CA ARG A 849 -9.90 -39.14 -4.45
C ARG A 849 -8.94 -40.28 -4.85
N PRO A 850 -9.21 -41.00 -5.95
CA PRO A 850 -8.27 -41.99 -6.47
C PRO A 850 -6.99 -41.34 -7.01
N PRO A 851 -5.90 -42.11 -7.23
CA PRO A 851 -4.58 -41.57 -7.56
C PRO A 851 -4.54 -40.60 -8.75
N GLN A 852 -5.37 -40.81 -9.78
CA GLN A 852 -5.42 -39.98 -10.98
C GLN A 852 -5.90 -38.54 -10.69
N THR A 853 -6.79 -38.37 -9.71
CA THR A 853 -7.44 -37.10 -9.39
C THR A 853 -7.13 -36.64 -7.97
N MET A 854 -6.10 -37.21 -7.33
CA MET A 854 -5.76 -36.86 -5.95
C MET A 854 -5.18 -35.45 -5.82
N TYR A 855 -4.82 -34.78 -6.92
CA TYR A 855 -4.45 -33.36 -6.93
C TYR A 855 -5.57 -32.42 -6.45
N GLU A 856 -6.81 -32.90 -6.34
CA GLU A 856 -7.94 -32.16 -5.77
C GLU A 856 -8.10 -32.34 -4.25
N ASP A 857 -7.17 -33.03 -3.60
CA ASP A 857 -7.17 -33.45 -2.20
C ASP A 857 -5.88 -33.00 -1.50
N ASP A 858 -5.67 -33.35 -0.23
CA ASP A 858 -4.42 -33.05 0.48
C ASP A 858 -3.31 -33.98 0.03
N LEU A 859 -2.19 -33.40 -0.39
CA LEU A 859 -1.03 -34.17 -0.83
C LEU A 859 0.29 -33.39 -0.78
N ILE A 860 1.36 -34.14 -1.01
CA ILE A 860 2.67 -33.63 -1.35
C ILE A 860 2.89 -33.78 -2.86
N GLU A 861 3.16 -32.69 -3.56
CA GLU A 861 3.56 -32.73 -4.97
C GLU A 861 5.08 -32.60 -5.09
N LEU A 862 5.65 -33.37 -5.99
CA LEU A 862 7.07 -33.39 -6.32
C LEU A 862 7.23 -33.14 -7.82
N PHE A 863 8.14 -32.23 -8.17
CA PHE A 863 8.52 -31.89 -9.54
C PHE A 863 9.99 -32.23 -9.70
N PHE A 864 10.33 -33.08 -10.68
CA PHE A 864 11.70 -33.40 -11.03
C PHE A 864 11.95 -33.14 -12.51
N ASP A 865 13.06 -32.46 -12.80
CA ASP A 865 13.76 -32.50 -14.09
C ASP A 865 15.07 -33.27 -13.87
N PRO A 866 15.07 -34.60 -14.10
CA PRO A 866 16.23 -35.46 -13.83
C PRO A 866 17.42 -35.21 -14.76
N MET A 867 17.17 -34.60 -15.91
CA MET A 867 18.14 -34.38 -16.98
C MET A 867 18.74 -32.98 -16.94
N ASN A 868 18.15 -32.07 -16.17
CA ASN A 868 18.50 -30.65 -16.05
C ASN A 868 18.49 -29.95 -17.43
N ASP A 869 17.59 -30.35 -18.33
CA ASP A 869 17.44 -29.76 -19.66
C ASP A 869 16.30 -28.74 -19.74
N GLY A 870 15.68 -28.43 -18.60
CA GLY A 870 14.62 -27.46 -18.44
C GLY A 870 13.28 -28.17 -18.27
N PHE A 871 12.64 -27.94 -17.12
CA PHE A 871 11.37 -28.59 -16.81
C PHE A 871 10.26 -28.13 -17.77
N ILE A 872 9.65 -29.07 -18.48
CA ILE A 872 8.57 -28.81 -19.45
C ILE A 872 7.29 -29.49 -18.97
N TRP A 873 6.22 -28.70 -18.85
CA TRP A 873 4.93 -29.21 -18.39
C TRP A 873 4.39 -30.33 -19.29
N GLY A 874 4.11 -31.50 -18.71
CA GLY A 874 3.58 -32.67 -19.41
C GLY A 874 4.60 -33.48 -20.22
N ASN A 875 5.88 -33.12 -20.16
CA ASN A 875 6.96 -33.87 -20.80
C ASN A 875 7.12 -35.26 -20.16
N GLN A 876 7.35 -36.29 -20.98
CA GLN A 876 7.54 -37.66 -20.48
C GLN A 876 8.89 -37.87 -19.77
N ALA A 877 9.88 -37.02 -20.04
CA ALA A 877 11.20 -37.05 -19.40
C ALA A 877 11.20 -36.38 -18.01
N ASP A 878 10.31 -35.41 -17.80
CA ASP A 878 10.10 -34.73 -16.51
C ASP A 878 9.07 -35.47 -15.67
N VAL A 879 9.11 -35.33 -14.35
CA VAL A 879 8.19 -36.04 -13.45
C VAL A 879 7.43 -35.05 -12.59
N GLN A 880 6.09 -35.08 -12.70
CA GLN A 880 5.19 -34.57 -11.67
C GLN A 880 4.61 -35.76 -10.92
N MET A 881 4.98 -35.93 -9.65
CA MET A 881 4.58 -37.04 -8.80
C MET A 881 3.87 -36.53 -7.56
N GLY A 882 2.74 -37.14 -7.21
CA GLY A 882 2.03 -36.84 -5.97
C GLY A 882 2.14 -37.98 -4.96
N LEU A 883 2.22 -37.62 -3.68
CA LEU A 883 2.19 -38.53 -2.54
C LEU A 883 1.05 -38.10 -1.62
N SER A 884 0.04 -38.95 -1.46
CA SER A 884 -1.11 -38.69 -0.59
C SER A 884 -1.04 -39.59 0.65
N PRO A 885 -1.29 -39.07 1.86
CA PRO A 885 -1.20 -39.87 3.08
C PRO A 885 -2.31 -40.93 3.17
N ALA A 886 -3.42 -40.74 2.44
CA ALA A 886 -4.50 -41.70 2.31
C ALA A 886 -5.20 -41.61 0.94
N GLY A 887 -6.26 -42.39 0.74
CA GLY A 887 -7.12 -42.34 -0.43
C GLY A 887 -8.41 -43.11 -0.19
N PRO A 888 -9.20 -43.45 -1.22
CA PRO A 888 -10.47 -44.16 -1.08
C PRO A 888 -10.39 -45.46 -0.25
N ALA A 889 -9.25 -46.16 -0.34
CA ALA A 889 -8.99 -47.40 0.40
C ALA A 889 -8.33 -47.18 1.78
N ARG A 890 -8.21 -45.92 2.24
CA ARG A 890 -7.49 -45.50 3.46
C ARG A 890 -6.07 -46.05 3.55
N LYS A 891 -5.39 -46.10 2.41
CA LYS A 891 -3.98 -46.43 2.31
C LYS A 891 -3.25 -45.30 1.58
N PRO A 892 -1.96 -45.05 1.88
CA PRO A 892 -1.15 -44.08 1.15
C PRO A 892 -1.14 -44.39 -0.35
N GLN A 893 -1.03 -43.33 -1.16
CA GLN A 893 -1.10 -43.44 -2.62
C GLN A 893 0.00 -42.61 -3.29
N VAL A 894 0.46 -43.10 -4.45
CA VAL A 894 1.40 -42.40 -5.33
C VAL A 894 0.92 -42.46 -6.77
N TYR A 895 1.14 -41.36 -7.50
CA TYR A 895 0.84 -41.28 -8.93
C TYR A 895 1.82 -40.33 -9.61
N ALA A 896 2.27 -40.68 -10.82
CA ALA A 896 3.06 -39.81 -11.67
C ALA A 896 2.18 -39.35 -12.85
N TRP A 897 1.81 -38.07 -12.86
CA TRP A 897 0.83 -37.52 -13.80
C TRP A 897 1.37 -37.39 -15.21
N PHE A 898 2.63 -36.96 -15.36
CA PHE A 898 3.23 -36.82 -16.69
C PHE A 898 3.35 -38.19 -17.37
N GLN A 899 3.77 -39.22 -16.63
CA GLN A 899 3.85 -40.60 -17.13
C GLN A 899 2.50 -41.35 -17.11
N ASN A 900 1.45 -40.72 -16.58
CA ASN A 900 0.09 -41.25 -16.46
C ASN A 900 0.02 -42.67 -15.86
N LYS A 901 0.80 -42.94 -14.81
CA LYS A 901 0.91 -44.28 -14.19
C LYS A 901 1.30 -44.21 -12.72
N VAL A 902 1.07 -45.31 -12.00
CA VAL A 902 1.72 -45.57 -10.72
C VAL A 902 3.19 -45.95 -11.00
N PRO A 903 4.19 -45.21 -10.49
CA PRO A 903 5.59 -45.50 -10.76
C PRO A 903 6.01 -46.83 -10.12
N SER A 904 6.77 -47.64 -10.86
CA SER A 904 7.20 -48.97 -10.39
C SER A 904 8.27 -48.85 -9.30
N GLY A 905 8.12 -49.61 -8.22
CA GLY A 905 9.12 -49.70 -7.15
C GLY A 905 9.13 -48.54 -6.16
N VAL A 906 8.25 -47.53 -6.33
CA VAL A 906 8.08 -46.47 -5.33
C VAL A 906 7.28 -47.02 -4.15
N GLU A 907 7.86 -46.93 -2.95
CA GLU A 907 7.21 -47.31 -1.70
C GLU A 907 6.80 -46.03 -0.95
N VAL A 908 5.58 -46.01 -0.42
CA VAL A 908 5.04 -44.88 0.36
C VAL A 908 4.34 -45.41 1.60
N ALA A 909 4.66 -44.85 2.75
CA ALA A 909 3.96 -45.06 4.00
C ALA A 909 3.58 -43.71 4.62
N ALA A 910 2.52 -43.70 5.42
CA ALA A 910 2.08 -42.47 6.08
C ALA A 910 1.43 -42.77 7.43
N ARG A 911 1.53 -41.80 8.34
CA ARG A 911 0.82 -41.78 9.62
C ARG A 911 -0.01 -40.50 9.68
N THR A 912 -1.28 -40.64 10.03
CA THR A 912 -2.23 -39.53 10.14
C THR A 912 -2.76 -39.43 11.57
N ASP A 913 -2.88 -38.22 12.10
CA ASP A 913 -3.50 -37.94 13.39
C ASP A 913 -4.51 -36.79 13.24
N ASP A 914 -5.79 -37.15 13.29
CA ASP A 914 -6.92 -36.22 13.19
C ASP A 914 -7.63 -36.06 14.55
N SER A 915 -6.99 -36.48 15.65
CA SER A 915 -7.61 -36.47 16.99
C SER A 915 -7.56 -35.11 17.71
N GLY A 916 -6.69 -34.21 17.24
CA GLY A 916 -6.50 -32.86 17.77
C GLY A 916 -7.30 -31.76 17.03
N PRO A 917 -7.14 -30.48 17.42
CA PRO A 917 -7.79 -29.34 16.77
C PRO A 917 -7.26 -29.03 15.35
N ARG A 918 -6.15 -29.67 14.96
CA ARG A 918 -5.54 -29.64 13.63
C ARG A 918 -5.16 -31.06 13.23
N ALA A 919 -5.41 -31.41 11.98
CA ALA A 919 -4.94 -32.65 11.40
C ALA A 919 -3.42 -32.60 11.22
N ARG A 920 -2.77 -33.75 11.39
CA ARG A 920 -1.34 -33.91 11.11
C ARG A 920 -1.13 -35.15 10.30
N TYR A 921 -0.23 -35.09 9.34
CA TYR A 921 0.21 -36.29 8.64
C TYR A 921 1.69 -36.28 8.38
N ALA A 922 2.30 -37.45 8.51
CA ALA A 922 3.65 -37.73 8.11
C ALA A 922 3.64 -38.68 6.91
N ILE A 923 4.48 -38.42 5.90
CA ILE A 923 4.69 -39.31 4.75
C ILE A 923 6.17 -39.65 4.65
N GLU A 924 6.45 -40.92 4.41
CA GLU A 924 7.74 -41.42 3.98
C GLU A 924 7.62 -42.04 2.59
N ALA A 925 8.60 -41.76 1.74
CA ALA A 925 8.69 -42.36 0.42
C ALA A 925 10.12 -42.79 0.09
N ARG A 926 10.24 -43.97 -0.50
CA ARG A 926 11.45 -44.42 -1.21
C ARG A 926 11.16 -44.44 -2.70
N ILE A 927 11.89 -43.61 -3.44
CA ILE A 927 11.75 -43.44 -4.88
C ILE A 927 13.01 -44.01 -5.54
N PRO A 928 12.93 -45.16 -6.24
CA PRO A 928 14.06 -45.66 -7.01
C PRO A 928 14.47 -44.64 -8.07
N TRP A 929 15.77 -44.46 -8.30
CA TRP A 929 16.26 -43.56 -9.35
C TRP A 929 15.72 -43.93 -10.74
N SER A 930 15.49 -45.23 -10.98
CA SER A 930 14.87 -45.74 -12.21
C SER A 930 13.44 -45.26 -12.41
N ALA A 931 12.70 -44.93 -11.34
CA ALA A 931 11.38 -44.31 -11.43
C ALA A 931 11.43 -42.86 -11.93
N LEU A 932 12.59 -42.19 -11.79
CA LEU A 932 12.91 -40.88 -12.35
C LEU A 932 13.68 -40.97 -13.68
N GLY A 933 13.78 -42.17 -14.28
CA GLY A 933 14.50 -42.39 -15.53
C GLY A 933 16.03 -42.40 -15.41
N LEU A 934 16.57 -42.58 -14.20
CA LEU A 934 18.00 -42.57 -13.92
C LEU A 934 18.50 -43.97 -13.53
N GLU A 935 19.63 -44.42 -14.08
CA GLU A 935 20.14 -45.79 -13.84
C GLU A 935 20.87 -45.97 -12.50
N SER A 936 21.61 -44.96 -12.03
CA SER A 936 22.28 -44.94 -10.70
C SER A 936 22.78 -43.53 -10.36
N MET A 937 22.90 -43.18 -9.07
CA MET A 937 23.39 -41.87 -8.63
C MET A 937 24.79 -41.92 -8.01
N SER A 938 25.50 -40.79 -8.10
CA SER A 938 26.80 -40.57 -7.46
C SER A 938 26.85 -39.18 -6.83
N ALA A 939 27.71 -39.01 -5.83
CA ALA A 939 27.92 -37.73 -5.18
C ALA A 939 28.48 -36.70 -6.17
N GLY A 940 28.05 -35.45 -6.01
CA GLY A 940 28.36 -34.32 -6.89
C GLY A 940 27.34 -34.11 -8.02
N ARG A 941 26.36 -35.01 -8.20
CA ARG A 941 25.29 -34.79 -9.19
C ARG A 941 24.27 -33.77 -8.68
N GLU A 942 23.88 -32.86 -9.57
CA GLU A 942 22.77 -31.94 -9.35
C GLU A 942 21.49 -32.46 -10.05
N ILE A 943 20.34 -32.27 -9.41
CA ILE A 943 19.02 -32.60 -9.96
C ILE A 943 18.08 -31.42 -9.73
N ALA A 944 17.45 -30.93 -10.80
CA ALA A 944 16.45 -29.88 -10.73
C ALA A 944 15.15 -30.42 -10.12
N VAL A 945 14.66 -29.75 -9.07
CA VAL A 945 13.56 -30.26 -8.24
C VAL A 945 12.77 -29.14 -7.56
N SER A 946 11.47 -29.36 -7.40
CA SER A 946 10.67 -28.63 -6.41
C SER A 946 9.71 -29.57 -5.70
N PHE A 947 9.23 -29.17 -4.54
CA PHE A 947 8.21 -29.89 -3.78
C PHE A 947 7.21 -28.90 -3.19
N ALA A 948 5.97 -29.35 -3.02
CA ALA A 948 4.85 -28.54 -2.58
C ALA A 948 3.93 -29.31 -1.64
N ILE A 949 3.20 -28.57 -0.81
CA ILE A 949 2.08 -29.06 0.00
C ILE A 949 0.81 -28.45 -0.58
N HIS A 950 -0.13 -29.31 -0.95
CA HIS A 950 -1.49 -28.92 -1.33
C HIS A 950 -2.44 -29.28 -0.18
N THR A 951 -3.31 -28.35 0.17
CA THR A 951 -4.34 -28.50 1.20
C THR A 951 -5.70 -28.07 0.65
N VAL A 952 -6.74 -28.79 1.06
CA VAL A 952 -8.14 -28.60 0.70
C VAL A 952 -8.99 -28.77 1.95
N ASN A 953 -9.93 -27.88 2.18
CA ASN A 953 -10.84 -28.01 3.29
C ASN A 953 -11.95 -29.05 3.04
N LYS A 954 -12.60 -29.53 4.10
CA LYS A 954 -13.69 -30.53 3.98
C LYS A 954 -14.84 -30.10 3.07
N ALA A 955 -15.14 -28.80 3.00
CA ALA A 955 -16.19 -28.25 2.15
C ALA A 955 -15.78 -28.09 0.66
N ARG A 956 -14.47 -28.20 0.36
CA ARG A 956 -13.87 -28.05 -0.97
C ARG A 956 -14.13 -26.71 -1.64
N ASP A 957 -14.43 -25.67 -0.86
CA ASP A 957 -14.59 -24.29 -1.30
C ASP A 957 -13.36 -23.42 -0.98
N ALA A 958 -12.36 -23.99 -0.30
CA ALA A 958 -11.04 -23.39 -0.08
C ALA A 958 -9.92 -24.42 -0.34
N SER A 959 -8.92 -24.03 -1.12
CA SER A 959 -7.69 -24.79 -1.30
C SER A 959 -6.49 -23.85 -1.31
N ALA A 960 -5.34 -24.34 -0.89
CA ALA A 960 -4.08 -23.63 -0.97
C ALA A 960 -2.93 -24.58 -1.33
N LYS A 961 -1.93 -24.03 -2.00
CA LYS A 961 -0.70 -24.71 -2.34
C LYS A 961 0.48 -23.86 -1.91
N ILE A 962 1.40 -24.44 -1.16
CA ILE A 962 2.70 -23.84 -0.84
C ILE A 962 3.81 -24.63 -1.50
N ASN A 963 4.78 -23.95 -2.11
CA ASN A 963 5.80 -24.54 -2.95
C ASN A 963 7.19 -24.05 -2.57
N TRP A 964 8.16 -24.95 -2.63
CA TRP A 964 9.54 -24.64 -2.27
C TRP A 964 10.24 -23.73 -3.28
N SER A 965 10.24 -24.08 -4.56
CA SER A 965 11.13 -23.46 -5.56
C SER A 965 10.54 -23.37 -6.97
N TYR A 966 9.31 -23.85 -7.18
CA TYR A 966 8.65 -23.78 -8.49
C TYR A 966 8.34 -22.33 -8.83
N ARG A 967 8.76 -21.90 -10.02
CA ARG A 967 8.39 -20.63 -10.62
C ARG A 967 8.11 -20.84 -12.10
N GLU A 968 7.03 -20.25 -12.58
CA GLU A 968 6.76 -20.14 -14.01
C GLU A 968 6.89 -18.67 -14.41
N ASP A 969 7.69 -18.38 -15.43
CA ASP A 969 7.83 -17.06 -16.03
C ASP A 969 7.83 -17.14 -17.57
N ALA A 970 8.14 -16.03 -18.24
CA ALA A 970 8.12 -15.97 -19.70
C ALA A 970 9.18 -16.85 -20.39
N GLU A 971 10.21 -17.30 -19.66
CA GLU A 971 11.31 -18.12 -20.18
C GLU A 971 11.07 -19.63 -19.98
N GLY A 972 10.15 -20.00 -19.07
CA GLY A 972 9.77 -21.39 -18.83
C GLY A 972 9.45 -21.66 -17.36
N ILE A 973 9.45 -22.95 -17.00
CA ILE A 973 9.32 -23.39 -15.61
C ILE A 973 10.72 -23.58 -15.04
N HIS A 974 10.96 -22.96 -13.89
CA HIS A 974 12.21 -23.02 -13.14
C HIS A 974 11.98 -23.78 -11.83
N LEU A 975 12.88 -24.71 -11.54
CA LEU A 975 12.92 -25.49 -10.31
C LEU A 975 14.21 -25.20 -9.55
N GLY A 976 14.22 -25.47 -8.25
CA GLY A 976 15.44 -25.44 -7.43
C GLY A 976 16.36 -26.62 -7.76
N ARG A 977 17.43 -26.80 -6.99
CA ARG A 977 18.41 -27.89 -7.21
C ARG A 977 18.70 -28.68 -5.95
N PHE A 978 18.77 -29.99 -6.07
CA PHE A 978 19.44 -30.87 -5.11
C PHE A 978 20.88 -31.08 -5.55
N THR A 979 21.83 -30.84 -4.64
CA THR A 979 23.22 -31.29 -4.79
C THR A 979 23.43 -32.52 -3.93
N LEU A 980 23.64 -33.68 -4.57
CA LEU A 980 23.87 -34.92 -3.86
C LEU A 980 25.30 -34.95 -3.32
N VAL A 981 25.48 -35.18 -2.02
CA VAL A 981 26.81 -35.27 -1.39
C VAL A 981 26.99 -36.60 -0.66
N GLU A 982 28.24 -37.01 -0.44
CA GLU A 982 28.60 -38.20 0.36
C GLU A 982 28.22 -38.08 1.83
#